data_AF-A0A7S1AI90-F1
#
_entry.id   AF-A0A7S1AI90-F1
#
_cell.length_a   1.000
_cell.length_b   1.000
_cell.length_c   1.000
_cell.angle_alpha   90.00
_cell.angle_beta   90.00
_cell.angle_gamma   90.00
#
_symmetry.space_group_name_H-M   'P 1'
#
loop_
_entity.id
_entity.type
_entity.pdbx_description
1 polymer ?
#
loop_
_entity_poly.entity_id
_entity_poly.type
_entity_poly.pdbx_seq_one_letter_code
_entity_poly.pdbx_strand_id
1 'polypeptide(L)'
;ESGTTFERVVPLLRISLRVADALGRDRELRIHATKGQDGVVNTRNQLLALVLTMEESKSWRKAVESCFSDKLRLTQTIQDTCLDVDGSSYITKEERMASETVPGICSVYKSHNVAIRVKHKDSPALHHIGLPGCTEFKTEKGGVEYTWAWNIVGSMSKEDELMNMLLENGVDISEWSANSFARLYSEVFENKSVTLEKKDQLIRTMRVIKIWLHASILTHDHVLVMRQKVQNGKSDEADEGKPITMQMVGDDWELNMENALTARLGLTTEQQGKYLNVDESSYRFTEETGNSRSFPGLKTVYLVNEVTVYVRHLENSELRHLGLPDGNDFAFSRDSGAGSGSVVVTYWGWVHASSLRGGKSKPAAVPTFCDRITKVDSKKKVPKRRVDCPSHLEIPSGTESLPMLQRIMKKQKTDWQRAKAAAKNIRQPGYSCKNFFDDITAAFPELRLYVQDSEGGLSSGRSGDDEYQRTIGALFAVYWLMRGDLQGYESFCFGLEDDWLKPRSEHIKMDDATAEEFKKRRAFFDATDWRKIVLLFTEAGLLTTNGAHDPDRTLAMLVLMAVHDIMKVTSLLPVVEDTVKTFHCYQTGDIVSDHDMALGYILEHHECWLPSFDGLPQAQKEAVRFTQSKMDYNMGWLVQAEAPPGALFETFKEVIVSGHAKPQDIAFYFVHWFVDLAGAEPFPLEGCEKFVLKFPLKVLQQFLDSFSIVKTLSGPKTETQVFEDYLKWRWLADGTLGALPVGVGSIARMRLVVMAQGDGKAITKAFVQLPGSDREVLSKELALTGMQAQRYSAACGEDITSVGPAILVYYAPALLQKAGKQDPLSAMIVLAEVLRQARVLWPSSEPQAGKRVIVRIDNLKDKDAHTLLQPDSSNMWVLNKTSSADGAVKQIPVSLIGTIDWNTHQVLHFVGTSRSRTVMHKRNDARRRTS
;
A
#
# COMPACT_ATOMS: atom_id res chain seq x y z
N GLU A 1 30.34 -37.52 47.48
CA GLU A 1 29.30 -38.09 48.36
C GLU A 1 28.36 -38.92 47.50
N SER A 2 28.28 -40.22 47.78
CA SER A 2 27.41 -41.18 47.10
C SER A 2 25.95 -40.88 47.44
N GLY A 3 25.37 -39.91 46.75
CA GLY A 3 23.94 -39.66 46.78
C GLY A 3 23.25 -40.70 45.91
N THR A 4 22.53 -41.63 46.54
CA THR A 4 21.58 -42.52 45.87
C THR A 4 20.65 -41.70 44.98
N THR A 5 20.82 -41.79 43.66
CA THR A 5 19.93 -41.18 42.68
C THR A 5 18.60 -41.92 42.69
N PHE A 6 17.53 -41.23 43.08
CA PHE A 6 16.19 -41.78 43.00
C PHE A 6 15.79 -41.95 41.53
N GLU A 7 15.40 -43.16 41.14
CA GLU A 7 14.90 -43.48 39.81
C GLU A 7 13.40 -43.82 39.90
N ARG A 8 12.60 -43.24 39.01
CA ARG A 8 11.17 -43.57 38.90
C ARG A 8 11.02 -44.78 38.00
N VAL A 9 10.75 -45.95 38.56
CA VAL A 9 10.51 -47.16 37.76
C VAL A 9 9.05 -47.20 37.32
N VAL A 10 8.80 -47.32 36.01
CA VAL A 10 7.47 -47.40 35.41
C VAL A 10 7.33 -48.73 34.66
N PRO A 11 6.64 -49.73 35.23
CA PRO A 11 6.41 -50.98 34.52
C PRO A 11 5.32 -50.78 33.44
N LEU A 12 5.59 -51.28 32.23
CA LEU A 12 4.70 -51.18 31.08
C LEU A 12 4.35 -52.58 30.57
N LEU A 13 3.15 -52.75 30.04
CA LEU A 13 2.74 -53.92 29.28
C LEU A 13 2.35 -53.49 27.88
N ARG A 14 2.97 -54.08 26.86
CA ARG A 14 2.67 -53.88 25.43
C ARG A 14 2.14 -55.18 24.84
N ILE A 15 0.96 -55.13 24.25
CA ILE A 15 0.21 -56.30 23.77
C ILE A 15 0.02 -56.18 22.26
N SER A 16 0.49 -57.20 21.53
CA SER A 16 0.28 -57.38 20.10
C SER A 16 -0.80 -58.44 19.89
N LEU A 17 -2.07 -58.03 19.76
CA LEU A 17 -3.18 -58.94 19.51
C LEU A 17 -3.33 -59.18 18.00
N ARG A 18 -3.16 -60.43 17.56
CA ARG A 18 -3.07 -60.82 16.15
C ARG A 18 -4.15 -61.79 15.71
N VAL A 19 -4.58 -61.68 14.46
CA VAL A 19 -5.54 -62.59 13.81
C VAL A 19 -5.18 -62.77 12.33
N ALA A 20 -5.37 -63.96 11.78
CA ALA A 20 -5.23 -64.17 10.34
C ALA A 20 -6.53 -63.73 9.62
N ASP A 21 -6.42 -62.81 8.66
CA ASP A 21 -7.55 -62.33 7.86
C ASP A 21 -8.08 -63.41 6.89
N ALA A 22 -9.11 -63.08 6.10
CA ALA A 22 -9.69 -64.01 5.13
C ALA A 22 -8.70 -64.46 4.03
N LEU A 23 -7.60 -63.72 3.83
CA LEU A 23 -6.54 -64.01 2.86
C LEU A 23 -5.30 -64.66 3.51
N GLY A 24 -5.39 -65.03 4.78
CA GLY A 24 -4.29 -65.66 5.52
C GLY A 24 -3.18 -64.71 5.96
N ARG A 25 -3.39 -63.38 5.89
CA ARG A 25 -2.41 -62.39 6.36
C ARG A 25 -2.61 -62.10 7.84
N ASP A 26 -1.52 -62.04 8.59
CA ASP A 26 -1.58 -61.62 10.00
C ASP A 26 -1.95 -60.14 10.09
N ARG A 27 -3.01 -59.84 10.85
CA ARG A 27 -3.42 -58.49 11.24
C ARG A 27 -3.24 -58.29 12.73
N GLU A 28 -2.90 -57.09 13.13
CA GLU A 28 -2.69 -56.67 14.51
C GLU A 28 -3.66 -55.55 14.88
N LEU A 29 -4.25 -55.65 16.08
CA LEU A 29 -5.17 -54.66 16.60
C LEU A 29 -4.40 -53.42 17.10
N ARG A 30 -4.80 -52.24 16.61
CA ARG A 30 -4.24 -50.96 17.02
C ARG A 30 -5.34 -49.98 17.40
N ILE A 31 -5.02 -49.07 18.32
CA ILE A 31 -5.83 -47.88 18.56
C ILE A 31 -5.62 -46.98 17.34
N HIS A 32 -6.71 -46.63 16.66
CA HIS A 32 -6.75 -45.74 15.50
C HIS A 32 -7.03 -44.28 15.89
N ALA A 33 -7.92 -44.07 16.87
CA ALA A 33 -8.18 -42.76 17.42
C ALA A 33 -8.71 -42.84 18.85
N THR A 34 -8.52 -41.77 19.63
CA THR A 34 -9.16 -41.59 20.94
C THR A 34 -9.86 -40.25 21.00
N LYS A 35 -11.10 -40.23 21.49
CA LYS A 35 -11.87 -39.00 21.72
C LYS A 35 -12.02 -38.75 23.22
N GLY A 36 -11.50 -37.61 23.67
CA GLY A 36 -11.59 -37.16 25.07
C GLY A 36 -12.97 -36.60 25.42
N GLN A 37 -13.18 -36.32 26.71
CA GLN A 37 -14.41 -35.68 27.22
C GLN A 37 -14.63 -34.25 26.68
N ASP A 38 -13.54 -33.61 26.24
CA ASP A 38 -13.50 -32.31 25.56
C ASP A 38 -13.94 -32.39 24.09
N GLY A 39 -14.24 -33.57 23.57
CA GLY A 39 -14.63 -33.82 22.18
C GLY A 39 -13.47 -33.85 21.20
N VAL A 40 -12.22 -33.64 21.65
CA VAL A 40 -11.03 -33.65 20.80
C VAL A 40 -10.71 -35.08 20.38
N VAL A 41 -10.59 -35.28 19.07
CA VAL A 41 -10.22 -36.58 18.48
C VAL A 41 -8.73 -36.58 18.19
N ASN A 42 -8.00 -37.50 18.81
CA ASN A 42 -6.59 -37.73 18.55
C ASN A 42 -6.44 -39.03 17.76
N THR A 43 -6.10 -38.93 16.47
CA THR A 43 -5.69 -40.08 15.67
C THR A 43 -4.31 -40.55 16.11
N ARG A 44 -4.16 -41.85 16.32
CA ARG A 44 -2.91 -42.49 16.75
C ARG A 44 -2.81 -43.84 16.02
N ASN A 45 -1.64 -44.31 15.64
CA ASN A 45 -1.46 -45.67 15.12
C ASN A 45 -0.76 -46.56 16.17
N GLN A 46 -1.36 -46.67 17.36
CA GLN A 46 -0.66 -47.17 18.55
C GLN A 46 -1.03 -48.62 18.90
N LEU A 47 -0.03 -49.41 19.30
CA LEU A 47 -0.24 -50.70 19.96
C LEU A 47 -0.97 -50.55 21.29
N LEU A 48 -1.65 -51.62 21.70
CA LEU A 48 -2.26 -51.69 23.02
C LEU A 48 -1.16 -51.69 24.09
N ALA A 49 -1.09 -50.62 24.88
CA ALA A 49 -0.14 -50.47 25.98
C ALA A 49 -0.82 -50.03 27.29
N LEU A 50 -0.26 -50.45 28.42
CA LEU A 50 -0.72 -50.12 29.78
C LEU A 50 0.46 -49.79 30.67
N VAL A 51 0.27 -48.84 31.59
CA VAL A 51 1.13 -48.66 32.74
C VAL A 51 0.64 -49.61 33.83
N LEU A 52 1.52 -50.47 34.32
CA LEU A 52 1.20 -51.41 35.39
C LEU A 52 1.44 -50.76 36.75
N THR A 53 0.67 -51.16 37.75
CA THR A 53 1.07 -51.00 39.14
C THR A 53 2.22 -51.96 39.47
N MET A 54 2.96 -51.68 40.55
CA MET A 54 4.04 -52.57 41.01
C MET A 54 3.55 -53.97 41.42
N GLU A 55 2.26 -54.12 41.71
CA GLU A 55 1.64 -55.40 42.04
C GLU A 55 1.23 -56.16 40.76
N GLU A 56 0.64 -55.47 39.79
CA GLU A 56 0.32 -56.04 38.46
C GLU A 56 1.57 -56.44 37.67
N SER A 57 2.69 -55.74 37.84
CA SER A 57 3.96 -56.11 37.20
C SER A 57 4.53 -57.44 37.67
N LYS A 58 4.07 -57.97 38.82
CA LYS A 58 4.45 -59.32 39.30
C LYS A 58 3.75 -60.42 38.50
N SER A 59 2.65 -60.11 37.81
CA SER A 59 1.90 -61.07 37.01
C SER A 59 1.32 -60.40 35.75
N TRP A 60 2.19 -60.19 34.75
CA TRP A 60 1.80 -59.56 33.48
C TRP A 60 0.64 -60.27 32.77
N ARG A 61 0.48 -61.60 32.97
CA ARG A 61 -0.64 -62.37 32.42
C ARG A 61 -2.00 -61.90 32.97
N LYS A 62 -2.09 -61.68 34.29
CA LYS A 62 -3.31 -61.12 34.91
C LYS A 62 -3.59 -59.69 34.44
N ALA A 63 -2.54 -58.92 34.14
CA ALA A 63 -2.70 -57.59 33.59
C ALA A 63 -3.20 -57.58 32.14
N VAL A 64 -2.81 -58.58 31.31
CA VAL A 64 -3.42 -58.81 29.99
C VAL A 64 -4.90 -59.12 30.14
N GLU A 65 -5.25 -60.04 31.04
CA GLU A 65 -6.62 -60.49 31.29
C GLU A 65 -7.54 -59.32 31.67
N SER A 66 -7.10 -58.52 32.64
CA SER A 66 -7.80 -57.32 33.08
C SER A 66 -7.92 -56.30 31.94
N CYS A 67 -6.87 -56.09 31.15
CA CYS A 67 -6.93 -55.13 30.04
C CYS A 67 -7.95 -55.51 28.98
N PHE A 68 -7.98 -56.77 28.56
CA PHE A 68 -8.92 -57.23 27.54
C PHE A 68 -10.36 -57.22 28.05
N SER A 69 -10.58 -57.50 29.33
CA SER A 69 -11.88 -57.33 29.96
C SER A 69 -12.32 -55.86 29.95
N ASP A 70 -11.43 -54.96 30.34
CA ASP A 70 -11.74 -53.55 30.51
C ASP A 70 -11.89 -52.78 29.19
N LYS A 71 -10.95 -52.96 28.26
CA LYS A 71 -10.86 -52.15 27.03
C LYS A 71 -11.59 -52.77 25.85
N LEU A 72 -11.67 -54.10 25.80
CA LEU A 72 -12.26 -54.86 24.69
C LEU A 72 -13.51 -55.65 25.10
N ARG A 73 -13.91 -55.61 26.37
CA ARG A 73 -15.07 -56.32 26.93
C ARG A 73 -15.01 -57.84 26.73
N LEU A 74 -13.80 -58.40 26.74
CA LEU A 74 -13.58 -59.86 26.63
C LEU A 74 -13.52 -60.47 28.04
N THR A 75 -14.54 -61.25 28.42
CA THR A 75 -14.54 -61.96 29.71
C THR A 75 -13.44 -63.03 29.75
N GLN A 76 -13.00 -63.42 30.94
CA GLN A 76 -11.96 -64.46 31.11
C GLN A 76 -12.28 -65.73 30.32
N THR A 77 -13.54 -66.18 30.36
CA THR A 77 -14.00 -67.36 29.61
C THR A 77 -13.82 -67.20 28.09
N ILE A 78 -14.07 -66.01 27.54
CA ILE A 78 -13.87 -65.72 26.12
C ILE A 78 -12.37 -65.70 25.79
N GLN A 79 -11.56 -65.11 26.67
CA GLN A 79 -10.10 -65.05 26.48
C GLN A 79 -9.49 -66.44 26.47
N ASP A 80 -9.79 -67.29 27.45
CA ASP A 80 -9.28 -68.66 27.55
C ASP A 80 -9.70 -69.54 26.36
N THR A 81 -10.92 -69.32 25.86
CA THR A 81 -11.46 -70.10 24.75
C THR A 81 -10.90 -69.63 23.41
N CYS A 82 -10.78 -68.31 23.18
CA CYS A 82 -10.57 -67.77 21.84
C CYS A 82 -9.16 -67.21 21.59
N LEU A 83 -8.36 -67.00 22.64
CA LEU A 83 -7.04 -66.38 22.54
C LEU A 83 -5.92 -67.36 22.93
N ASP A 84 -4.76 -67.18 22.32
CA ASP A 84 -3.54 -67.92 22.62
C ASP A 84 -2.42 -66.96 22.93
N VAL A 85 -1.87 -67.05 24.13
CA VAL A 85 -0.73 -66.24 24.51
C VAL A 85 0.53 -66.92 24.00
N ASP A 86 1.21 -66.30 23.03
CA ASP A 86 2.45 -66.81 22.49
C ASP A 86 3.57 -66.61 23.51
N GLY A 87 3.81 -67.62 24.35
CA GLY A 87 4.83 -67.58 25.39
C GLY A 87 6.26 -67.40 24.87
N SER A 88 6.53 -67.73 23.60
CA SER A 88 7.84 -67.56 22.97
C SER A 88 8.11 -66.13 22.51
N SER A 89 7.06 -65.31 22.37
CA SER A 89 7.14 -63.90 21.97
C SER A 89 7.41 -62.93 23.12
N TYR A 90 7.46 -63.42 24.37
CA TYR A 90 7.58 -62.59 25.56
C TYR A 90 9.00 -62.02 25.70
N ILE A 91 9.13 -60.70 25.63
CA ILE A 91 10.41 -60.00 25.77
C ILE A 91 10.27 -58.88 26.82
N THR A 92 11.23 -58.82 27.76
CA THR A 92 11.34 -57.71 28.70
C THR A 92 12.38 -56.71 28.20
N LYS A 93 12.04 -55.43 28.11
CA LYS A 93 12.94 -54.35 27.68
C LYS A 93 12.98 -53.24 28.72
N GLU A 94 14.17 -52.76 29.08
CA GLU A 94 14.38 -51.64 30.00
C GLU A 94 14.90 -50.42 29.23
N GLU A 95 14.26 -49.26 29.40
CA GLU A 95 14.64 -47.99 28.77
C GLU A 95 14.72 -46.88 29.82
N ARG A 96 15.79 -46.08 29.80
CA ARG A 96 16.02 -44.99 30.75
C ARG A 96 15.86 -43.65 30.06
N MET A 97 14.98 -42.79 30.56
CA MET A 97 14.69 -41.47 29.98
C MET A 97 14.41 -40.44 31.07
N ALA A 98 14.74 -39.17 30.84
CA ALA A 98 14.38 -38.09 31.76
C ALA A 98 12.85 -37.96 31.86
N SER A 99 12.31 -37.78 33.08
CA SER A 99 10.85 -37.67 33.26
C SER A 99 10.35 -36.27 32.86
N GLU A 100 9.46 -36.20 31.86
CA GLU A 100 8.79 -34.95 31.47
C GLU A 100 7.79 -34.44 32.52
N THR A 101 7.24 -35.35 33.34
CA THR A 101 6.22 -35.02 34.36
C THR A 101 6.82 -34.74 35.74
N VAL A 102 8.06 -35.17 35.98
CA VAL A 102 8.78 -34.92 37.24
C VAL A 102 10.22 -34.48 36.91
N PRO A 103 10.43 -33.17 36.69
CA PRO A 103 11.74 -32.64 36.31
C PRO A 103 12.84 -33.02 37.32
N GLY A 104 13.98 -33.48 36.81
CA GLY A 104 15.15 -33.83 37.63
C GLY A 104 15.23 -35.28 38.14
N ILE A 105 14.23 -36.13 37.83
CA ILE A 105 14.23 -37.56 38.15
C ILE A 105 14.25 -38.39 36.85
N CYS A 106 15.15 -39.35 36.74
CA CYS A 106 15.20 -40.28 35.61
C CYS A 106 14.11 -41.35 35.75
N SER A 107 13.32 -41.55 34.70
CA SER A 107 12.34 -42.64 34.60
C SER A 107 12.95 -43.86 33.94
N VAL A 108 12.78 -45.03 34.55
CA VAL A 108 13.18 -46.33 34.01
C VAL A 108 11.92 -47.10 33.63
N TYR A 109 11.65 -47.20 32.33
CA TYR A 109 10.52 -47.95 31.79
C TYR A 109 10.89 -49.42 31.64
N LYS A 110 10.22 -50.30 32.39
CA LYS A 110 10.39 -51.75 32.30
C LYS A 110 9.20 -52.34 31.56
N SER A 111 9.36 -52.63 30.28
CA SER A 111 8.28 -53.08 29.40
C SER A 111 8.26 -54.60 29.24
N HIS A 112 7.08 -55.19 29.47
CA HIS A 112 6.72 -56.55 29.09
C HIS A 112 6.06 -56.49 27.71
N ASN A 113 6.64 -57.13 26.70
CA ASN A 113 6.08 -57.20 25.35
C ASN A 113 5.57 -58.61 25.12
N VAL A 114 4.31 -58.77 24.70
CA VAL A 114 3.71 -60.08 24.44
C VAL A 114 2.85 -60.04 23.18
N ALA A 115 2.93 -61.10 22.38
CA ALA A 115 2.00 -61.35 21.28
C ALA A 115 0.92 -62.37 21.68
N ILE A 116 -0.31 -62.13 21.24
CA ILE A 116 -1.47 -62.96 21.51
C ILE A 116 -2.17 -63.23 20.19
N ARG A 117 -2.45 -64.50 19.85
CA ARG A 117 -3.17 -64.87 18.62
C ARG A 117 -4.62 -65.21 18.92
N VAL A 118 -5.52 -64.81 18.03
CA VAL A 118 -6.92 -65.25 18.03
C VAL A 118 -6.99 -66.61 17.33
N LYS A 119 -7.40 -67.66 18.04
CA LYS A 119 -7.55 -69.03 17.51
C LYS A 119 -8.90 -69.26 16.83
N HIS A 120 -9.98 -68.73 17.40
CA HIS A 120 -11.35 -68.93 16.93
C HIS A 120 -11.99 -67.61 16.51
N LYS A 121 -11.50 -67.03 15.39
CA LYS A 121 -11.94 -65.71 14.91
C LYS A 121 -13.42 -65.63 14.53
N ASP A 122 -14.03 -66.77 14.18
CA ASP A 122 -15.45 -66.88 13.81
C ASP A 122 -16.37 -67.08 15.03
N SER A 123 -15.82 -67.03 16.25
CA SER A 123 -16.61 -67.10 17.47
C SER A 123 -17.54 -65.88 17.57
N PRO A 124 -18.87 -66.07 17.77
CA PRO A 124 -19.81 -64.96 17.92
C PRO A 124 -19.45 -64.00 19.05
N ALA A 125 -18.72 -64.50 20.06
CA ALA A 125 -18.23 -63.72 21.19
C ALA A 125 -17.13 -62.71 20.83
N LEU A 126 -16.61 -62.72 19.60
CA LEU A 126 -15.60 -61.78 19.10
C LEU A 126 -16.14 -60.82 18.03
N HIS A 127 -17.42 -60.90 17.66
CA HIS A 127 -17.98 -60.05 16.62
C HIS A 127 -17.96 -58.56 16.98
N HIS A 128 -18.10 -58.22 18.26
CA HIS A 128 -18.08 -56.83 18.73
C HIS A 128 -16.70 -56.17 18.67
N ILE A 129 -15.63 -56.95 18.50
CA ILE A 129 -14.27 -56.44 18.22
C ILE A 129 -13.93 -56.51 16.72
N GLY A 130 -14.95 -56.58 15.87
CA GLY A 130 -14.81 -56.52 14.41
C GLY A 130 -14.35 -57.82 13.75
N LEU A 131 -14.38 -58.97 14.44
CA LEU A 131 -14.05 -60.27 13.86
C LEU A 131 -15.30 -61.01 13.34
N PRO A 132 -15.17 -61.93 12.36
CA PRO A 132 -13.96 -62.31 11.62
C PRO A 132 -13.56 -61.31 10.52
N GLY A 133 -14.40 -60.31 10.24
CA GLY A 133 -14.22 -59.36 9.13
C GLY A 133 -13.05 -58.38 9.25
N CYS A 134 -12.38 -58.33 10.42
CA CYS A 134 -11.33 -57.36 10.75
C CYS A 134 -11.77 -55.90 10.54
N THR A 135 -13.03 -55.58 10.87
CA THR A 135 -13.62 -54.24 10.70
C THR A 135 -13.28 -53.33 11.88
N GLU A 136 -13.30 -52.02 11.64
CA GLU A 136 -13.15 -51.01 12.69
C GLU A 136 -14.29 -51.11 13.73
N PHE A 137 -13.97 -50.88 15.00
CA PHE A 137 -14.96 -50.86 16.09
C PHE A 137 -14.60 -49.84 17.16
N LYS A 138 -15.55 -49.57 18.06
CA LYS A 138 -15.39 -48.59 19.14
C LYS A 138 -15.64 -49.19 20.52
N THR A 139 -14.88 -48.74 21.50
CA THR A 139 -15.11 -49.04 22.92
C THR A 139 -14.97 -47.77 23.76
N GLU A 140 -15.57 -47.77 24.96
CA GLU A 140 -15.52 -46.63 25.87
C GLU A 140 -15.01 -47.08 27.23
N LYS A 141 -14.04 -46.34 27.79
CA LYS A 141 -13.53 -46.53 29.15
C LYS A 141 -13.18 -45.17 29.77
N GLY A 142 -13.69 -44.90 30.97
CA GLY A 142 -13.35 -43.68 31.73
C GLY A 142 -13.73 -42.36 31.04
N GLY A 143 -14.77 -42.36 30.20
CA GLY A 143 -15.19 -41.20 29.40
C GLY A 143 -14.28 -40.90 28.20
N VAL A 144 -13.40 -41.83 27.83
CA VAL A 144 -12.62 -41.78 26.57
C VAL A 144 -13.19 -42.83 25.61
N GLU A 145 -13.58 -42.39 24.42
CA GLU A 145 -13.97 -43.28 23.32
C GLU A 145 -12.72 -43.69 22.54
N TYR A 146 -12.51 -44.99 22.35
CA TYR A 146 -11.43 -45.59 21.59
C TYR A 146 -11.99 -46.12 20.27
N THR A 147 -11.38 -45.72 19.16
CA THR A 147 -11.61 -46.31 17.83
C THR A 147 -10.46 -47.24 17.51
N TRP A 148 -10.76 -48.48 17.12
CA TRP A 148 -9.81 -49.58 16.95
C TRP A 148 -9.81 -50.11 15.52
N ALA A 149 -8.62 -50.32 14.94
CA ALA A 149 -8.46 -50.84 13.59
C ALA A 149 -7.52 -52.06 13.55
N TRP A 150 -7.79 -52.97 12.61
CA TRP A 150 -6.98 -54.17 12.35
C TRP A 150 -6.00 -53.94 11.18
N ASN A 151 -4.75 -53.67 11.50
CA ASN A 151 -3.70 -53.32 10.52
C ASN A 151 -2.89 -54.56 10.11
N ILE A 152 -2.36 -54.61 8.89
CA ILE A 152 -1.53 -55.74 8.44
C ILE A 152 -0.20 -55.73 9.20
N VAL A 153 0.19 -56.87 9.78
CA VAL A 153 1.47 -56.99 10.49
C VAL A 153 2.62 -56.76 9.49
N GLY A 154 3.45 -55.75 9.77
CA GLY A 154 4.58 -55.39 8.91
C GLY A 154 4.27 -54.39 7.78
N SER A 155 3.03 -53.91 7.64
CA SER A 155 2.80 -52.72 6.79
C SER A 155 3.36 -51.48 7.49
N MET A 156 4.36 -50.84 6.89
CA MET A 156 4.84 -49.55 7.37
C MET A 156 3.70 -48.53 7.26
N SER A 157 3.35 -47.87 8.36
CA SER A 157 2.49 -46.70 8.27
C SER A 157 3.27 -45.52 7.72
N LYS A 158 2.59 -44.50 7.18
CA LYS A 158 3.28 -43.27 6.72
C LYS A 158 4.06 -42.57 7.85
N GLU A 159 3.64 -42.74 9.10
CA GLU A 159 4.39 -42.29 10.28
C GLU A 159 5.68 -43.11 10.45
N ASP A 160 5.63 -44.43 10.26
CA ASP A 160 6.83 -45.30 10.28
C ASP A 160 7.76 -45.01 9.10
N GLU A 161 7.22 -44.69 7.91
CA GLU A 161 7.99 -44.25 6.75
C GLU A 161 8.74 -42.94 7.02
N LEU A 162 8.08 -41.96 7.65
CA LEU A 162 8.70 -40.70 8.05
C LEU A 162 9.77 -40.91 9.12
N MET A 163 9.49 -41.71 10.15
CA MET A 163 10.47 -42.01 11.20
C MET A 163 11.70 -42.70 10.62
N ASN A 164 11.53 -43.71 9.77
CA ASN A 164 12.65 -44.39 9.14
C ASN A 164 13.43 -43.44 8.22
N MET A 165 12.76 -42.60 7.44
CA MET A 165 13.41 -41.59 6.60
C MET A 165 14.27 -40.62 7.43
N LEU A 166 13.79 -40.16 8.58
CA LEU A 166 14.57 -39.28 9.47
C LEU A 166 15.80 -40.00 10.05
N LEU A 167 15.60 -41.20 10.60
CA LEU A 167 16.65 -42.00 11.24
C LEU A 167 17.74 -42.45 10.25
N GLU A 168 17.36 -42.95 9.07
CA GLU A 168 18.28 -43.40 8.01
C GLU A 168 19.14 -42.26 7.45
N ASN A 169 18.69 -41.01 7.60
CA ASN A 169 19.44 -39.83 7.19
C ASN A 169 20.09 -39.08 8.37
N GLY A 170 20.25 -39.75 9.52
CA GLY A 170 21.03 -39.26 10.65
C GLY A 170 20.35 -38.16 11.47
N VAL A 171 19.04 -38.00 11.36
CA VAL A 171 18.27 -37.06 12.20
C VAL A 171 17.85 -37.77 13.49
N ASP A 172 18.41 -37.35 14.62
CA ASP A 172 18.03 -37.86 15.93
C ASP A 172 16.70 -37.25 16.39
N ILE A 173 15.66 -38.08 16.39
CA ILE A 173 14.31 -37.70 16.82
C ILE A 173 14.09 -37.84 18.33
N SER A 174 15.09 -38.30 19.09
CA SER A 174 14.98 -38.45 20.56
C SER A 174 14.83 -37.13 21.30
N GLU A 175 15.31 -36.04 20.69
CA GLU A 175 15.18 -34.66 21.21
C GLU A 175 13.86 -33.99 20.78
N TRP A 176 13.02 -34.65 19.98
CA TRP A 176 11.78 -34.08 19.47
C TRP A 176 10.62 -34.40 20.43
N SER A 177 9.76 -33.41 20.69
CA SER A 177 8.51 -33.68 21.40
C SER A 177 7.54 -34.47 20.51
N ALA A 178 6.65 -35.26 21.11
CA ALA A 178 5.60 -36.00 20.39
C ALA A 178 4.75 -35.08 19.47
N ASN A 179 4.54 -33.82 19.89
CA ASN A 179 3.83 -32.82 19.10
C ASN A 179 4.65 -32.31 17.90
N SER A 180 5.99 -32.31 18.00
CA SER A 180 6.87 -31.89 16.90
C SER A 180 6.85 -32.91 15.77
N PHE A 181 6.93 -34.21 16.10
CA PHE A 181 6.83 -35.25 15.08
C PHE A 181 5.46 -35.25 14.38
N ALA A 182 4.36 -35.19 15.14
CA ALA A 182 3.00 -35.08 14.59
C ALA A 182 2.85 -33.84 13.69
N ARG A 183 3.46 -32.72 14.08
CA ARG A 183 3.47 -31.49 13.27
C ARG A 183 4.24 -31.67 11.96
N LEU A 184 5.43 -32.28 11.97
CA LEU A 184 6.17 -32.54 10.73
C LEU A 184 5.41 -33.50 9.82
N TYR A 185 4.82 -34.55 10.38
CA TYR A 185 3.98 -35.49 9.65
C TYR A 185 2.82 -34.77 8.95
N SER A 186 2.09 -33.93 9.67
CA SER A 186 1.01 -33.12 9.10
C SER A 186 1.52 -32.15 8.04
N GLU A 187 2.63 -31.46 8.28
CA GLU A 187 3.23 -30.51 7.33
C GLU A 187 3.63 -31.17 5.99
N VAL A 188 4.12 -32.42 6.02
CA VAL A 188 4.61 -33.17 4.87
C VAL A 188 3.51 -33.97 4.16
N PHE A 189 2.73 -34.77 4.91
CA PHE A 189 1.82 -35.75 4.33
C PHE A 189 0.36 -35.29 4.26
N GLU A 190 -0.08 -34.44 5.18
CA GLU A 190 -1.47 -33.97 5.25
C GLU A 190 -1.63 -32.64 4.51
N ASN A 191 -0.93 -31.60 4.98
CA ASN A 191 -1.04 -30.23 4.48
C ASN A 191 -0.17 -29.97 3.25
N LYS A 192 0.84 -30.83 2.99
CA LYS A 192 1.81 -30.71 1.89
C LYS A 192 2.43 -29.31 1.79
N SER A 193 2.57 -28.66 2.92
CA SER A 193 3.12 -27.30 3.09
C SER A 193 4.65 -27.29 3.15
N VAL A 194 5.25 -28.48 3.19
CA VAL A 194 6.69 -28.74 3.35
C VAL A 194 7.05 -29.97 2.52
N THR A 195 8.23 -29.96 1.92
CA THR A 195 8.83 -31.15 1.29
C THR A 195 10.07 -31.61 2.06
N LEU A 196 10.33 -32.91 2.02
CA LEU A 196 11.58 -33.51 2.49
C LEU A 196 12.33 -34.03 1.29
N GLU A 197 13.53 -33.51 1.07
CA GLU A 197 14.39 -33.89 -0.05
C GLU A 197 15.74 -34.37 0.47
N LYS A 198 16.20 -35.49 -0.08
CA LYS A 198 17.56 -36.00 0.19
C LYS A 198 18.50 -35.45 -0.87
N LYS A 199 19.32 -34.47 -0.49
CA LYS A 199 20.51 -34.06 -1.26
C LYS A 199 21.72 -34.79 -0.67
N ASP A 200 22.62 -34.08 0.01
CA ASP A 200 23.72 -34.69 0.78
C ASP A 200 23.30 -35.15 2.19
N GLN A 201 22.29 -34.50 2.73
CA GLN A 201 21.60 -34.82 3.97
C GLN A 201 20.10 -34.52 3.79
N LEU A 202 19.25 -34.98 4.70
CA LEU A 202 17.81 -34.71 4.61
C LEU A 202 17.53 -33.21 4.85
N ILE A 203 16.88 -32.56 3.89
CA ILE A 203 16.57 -31.14 3.93
C ILE A 203 15.05 -30.97 3.92
N ARG A 204 14.56 -30.15 4.84
CA ARG A 204 13.18 -29.72 4.94
C ARG A 204 13.00 -28.41 4.17
N THR A 205 12.27 -28.40 3.07
CA THR A 205 12.02 -27.19 2.28
C THR A 205 10.62 -26.67 2.57
N MET A 206 10.49 -25.39 2.90
CA MET A 206 9.21 -24.75 3.16
C MET A 206 9.13 -23.35 2.56
N ARG A 207 7.93 -22.94 2.15
CA ARG A 207 7.66 -21.60 1.62
C ARG A 207 7.14 -20.67 2.70
N VAL A 208 7.58 -19.42 2.67
CA VAL A 208 7.20 -18.38 3.64
C VAL A 208 6.90 -17.09 2.89
N ILE A 209 5.84 -16.40 3.27
CA ILE A 209 5.54 -15.03 2.84
C ILE A 209 5.98 -14.04 3.94
N LYS A 210 6.74 -13.01 3.57
CA LYS A 210 7.14 -11.86 4.39
C LYS A 210 6.50 -10.61 3.80
N ILE A 211 5.78 -9.86 4.63
CA ILE A 211 5.01 -8.69 4.20
C ILE A 211 5.46 -7.48 5.01
N TRP A 212 6.03 -6.51 4.33
CA TRP A 212 6.35 -5.19 4.88
C TRP A 212 5.15 -4.28 4.71
N LEU A 213 4.39 -4.06 5.78
CA LEU A 213 3.22 -3.18 5.74
C LEU A 213 3.65 -1.75 6.12
N HIS A 214 3.54 -0.83 5.17
CA HIS A 214 3.93 0.57 5.30
C HIS A 214 2.71 1.49 5.48
N ALA A 215 2.89 2.55 6.26
CA ALA A 215 1.89 3.56 6.54
C ALA A 215 2.55 4.94 6.69
N SER A 216 2.00 5.96 6.03
CA SER A 216 2.48 7.35 6.16
C SER A 216 1.89 8.04 7.40
N ILE A 217 2.35 7.63 8.58
CA ILE A 217 1.89 8.18 9.86
C ILE A 217 2.60 9.52 10.11
N LEU A 218 1.83 10.59 10.36
CA LEU A 218 2.35 11.95 10.58
C LEU A 218 3.35 12.40 9.50
N THR A 219 3.05 12.12 8.22
CA THR A 219 3.90 12.43 7.04
C THR A 219 5.22 11.66 6.95
N HIS A 220 5.47 10.72 7.86
CA HIS A 220 6.67 9.89 7.87
C HIS A 220 6.32 8.44 7.54
N ASP A 221 7.20 7.78 6.80
CA ASP A 221 7.04 6.36 6.47
C ASP A 221 7.31 5.48 7.70
N HIS A 222 6.29 4.73 8.09
CA HIS A 222 6.33 3.79 9.20
C HIS A 222 6.03 2.39 8.72
N VAL A 223 6.69 1.43 9.34
CA VAL A 223 6.58 0.01 9.03
C VAL A 223 5.96 -0.70 10.22
N LEU A 224 4.99 -1.56 9.97
CA LEU A 224 4.42 -2.41 11.00
C LEU A 224 5.38 -3.55 11.32
N VAL A 225 5.80 -3.64 12.58
CA VAL A 225 6.70 -4.70 13.06
C VAL A 225 6.15 -5.37 14.31
N MET A 226 6.54 -6.62 14.52
CA MET A 226 6.21 -7.34 15.75
C MET A 226 7.01 -6.76 16.92
N ARG A 227 6.34 -6.49 18.04
CA ARG A 227 6.99 -6.07 19.30
C ARG A 227 7.23 -7.26 20.20
N GLN A 228 6.22 -8.10 20.36
CA GLN A 228 6.23 -9.18 21.33
C GLN A 228 5.23 -10.25 20.92
N LYS A 229 5.55 -11.52 21.19
CA LYS A 229 4.62 -12.63 21.04
C LYS A 229 4.46 -13.35 22.38
N VAL A 230 3.22 -13.48 22.84
CA VAL A 230 2.88 -14.20 24.07
C VAL A 230 2.13 -15.47 23.72
N GLN A 231 2.64 -16.61 24.15
CA GLN A 231 2.00 -17.92 23.97
C GLN A 231 2.18 -18.74 25.25
N ASN A 232 1.10 -19.33 25.77
CA ASN A 232 1.12 -20.12 27.00
C ASN A 232 1.74 -19.39 28.21
N GLY A 233 1.48 -18.09 28.34
CA GLY A 233 2.00 -17.24 29.41
C GLY A 233 3.50 -16.94 29.33
N LYS A 234 4.20 -17.38 28.26
CA LYS A 234 5.60 -17.05 28.00
C LYS A 234 5.69 -15.98 26.92
N SER A 235 6.45 -14.92 27.21
CA SER A 235 6.85 -13.90 26.25
C SER A 235 8.05 -14.38 25.44
N ASP A 236 7.98 -14.24 24.12
CA ASP A 236 9.10 -14.38 23.21
C ASP A 236 9.36 -13.04 22.51
N GLU A 237 10.53 -12.46 22.77
CA GLU A 237 11.00 -11.20 22.19
C GLU A 237 11.99 -11.45 21.03
N ALA A 238 12.33 -12.71 20.71
CA ALA A 238 13.28 -13.04 19.64
C ALA A 238 12.77 -12.71 18.22
N ASP A 239 11.49 -12.36 18.09
CA ASP A 239 10.83 -11.91 16.86
C ASP A 239 10.59 -10.39 16.83
N GLU A 240 11.10 -9.63 17.81
CA GLU A 240 11.00 -8.17 17.83
C GLU A 240 11.61 -7.55 16.55
N GLY A 241 10.90 -6.59 15.96
CA GLY A 241 11.31 -5.87 14.74
C GLY A 241 11.06 -6.63 13.44
N LYS A 242 10.52 -7.85 13.47
CA LYS A 242 10.24 -8.62 12.26
C LYS A 242 8.93 -8.20 11.56
N PRO A 243 8.87 -8.30 10.22
CA PRO A 243 7.66 -8.07 9.46
C PRO A 243 6.63 -9.18 9.62
N ILE A 244 5.43 -8.98 9.06
CA ILE A 244 4.38 -10.00 9.05
C ILE A 244 4.89 -11.21 8.27
N THR A 245 4.94 -12.37 8.94
CA THR A 245 5.49 -13.60 8.36
C THR A 245 4.51 -14.76 8.53
N MET A 246 4.28 -15.52 7.46
CA MET A 246 3.44 -16.72 7.49
C MET A 246 3.99 -17.83 6.58
N GLN A 247 3.83 -19.08 7.01
CA GLN A 247 4.09 -20.22 6.14
C GLN A 247 3.05 -20.26 5.03
N MET A 248 3.49 -20.46 3.80
CA MET A 248 2.61 -20.55 2.64
C MET A 248 2.05 -21.96 2.48
N VAL A 249 0.82 -22.05 1.98
CA VAL A 249 0.21 -23.28 1.48
C VAL A 249 0.07 -23.14 -0.03
N GLY A 250 0.67 -24.06 -0.78
CA GLY A 250 0.77 -23.95 -2.24
C GLY A 250 1.83 -22.95 -2.70
N ASP A 251 1.67 -22.45 -3.93
CA ASP A 251 2.62 -21.62 -4.65
C ASP A 251 2.14 -20.19 -4.95
N ASP A 252 0.85 -19.91 -4.76
CA ASP A 252 0.25 -18.58 -4.95
C ASP A 252 0.62 -17.62 -3.81
N TRP A 253 1.57 -16.73 -4.05
CA TRP A 253 2.02 -15.77 -3.04
C TRP A 253 1.00 -14.67 -2.75
N GLU A 254 0.15 -14.29 -3.71
CA GLU A 254 -0.86 -13.24 -3.54
C GLU A 254 -1.95 -13.73 -2.60
N LEU A 255 -2.48 -14.93 -2.86
CA LEU A 255 -3.47 -15.57 -1.98
C LEU A 255 -2.90 -15.81 -0.58
N ASN A 256 -1.63 -16.22 -0.48
CA ASN A 256 -0.98 -16.41 0.82
C ASN A 256 -0.71 -15.08 1.55
N MET A 257 -0.46 -13.99 0.82
CA MET A 257 -0.37 -12.65 1.38
C MET A 257 -1.73 -12.20 1.94
N GLU A 258 -2.82 -12.37 1.19
CA GLU A 258 -4.16 -12.02 1.65
C GLU A 258 -4.57 -12.83 2.89
N ASN A 259 -4.27 -14.13 2.88
CA ASN A 259 -4.49 -15.02 4.01
C ASN A 259 -3.65 -14.61 5.22
N ALA A 260 -2.40 -14.16 5.02
CA ALA A 260 -1.55 -13.69 6.11
C ALA A 260 -2.10 -12.42 6.74
N LEU A 261 -2.52 -11.44 5.95
CA LEU A 261 -3.11 -10.20 6.44
C LEU A 261 -4.42 -10.46 7.19
N THR A 262 -5.26 -11.36 6.68
CA THR A 262 -6.49 -11.79 7.36
C THR A 262 -6.18 -12.47 8.69
N ALA A 263 -5.29 -13.47 8.69
CA ALA A 263 -5.02 -14.29 9.87
C ALA A 263 -4.17 -13.59 10.94
N ARG A 264 -3.37 -12.58 10.57
CA ARG A 264 -2.45 -11.87 11.48
C ARG A 264 -2.96 -10.51 11.94
N LEU A 265 -3.76 -9.84 11.12
CA LEU A 265 -4.27 -8.49 11.39
C LEU A 265 -5.79 -8.40 11.43
N GLY A 266 -6.52 -9.44 11.03
CA GLY A 266 -7.99 -9.45 11.01
C GLY A 266 -8.61 -8.68 9.85
N LEU A 267 -7.82 -8.32 8.83
CA LEU A 267 -8.30 -7.57 7.67
C LEU A 267 -9.08 -8.46 6.70
N THR A 268 -10.33 -8.12 6.41
CA THR A 268 -11.13 -8.86 5.41
C THR A 268 -10.62 -8.60 3.99
N THR A 269 -10.85 -9.51 3.05
CA THR A 269 -10.46 -9.33 1.64
C THR A 269 -10.99 -8.02 1.03
N GLU A 270 -12.21 -7.61 1.40
CA GLU A 270 -12.79 -6.32 0.99
C GLU A 270 -12.00 -5.13 1.54
N GLN A 271 -11.62 -5.17 2.82
CA GLN A 271 -10.79 -4.12 3.44
C GLN A 271 -9.40 -4.07 2.81
N GLN A 272 -8.81 -5.22 2.50
CA GLN A 272 -7.51 -5.30 1.84
C GLN A 272 -7.56 -4.64 0.45
N GLY A 273 -8.53 -4.98 -0.39
CA GLY A 273 -8.67 -4.37 -1.72
C GLY A 273 -8.98 -2.86 -1.69
N LYS A 274 -9.64 -2.39 -0.63
CA LYS A 274 -10.03 -0.97 -0.47
C LYS A 274 -8.91 -0.11 0.13
N TYR A 275 -8.15 -0.64 1.09
CA TYR A 275 -7.21 0.14 1.89
C TYR A 275 -5.75 -0.24 1.71
N LEU A 276 -5.43 -1.30 0.98
CA LEU A 276 -4.04 -1.69 0.75
C LEU A 276 -3.67 -1.47 -0.72
N ASN A 277 -2.40 -1.15 -0.92
CA ASN A 277 -1.74 -1.11 -2.22
C ASN A 277 -0.57 -2.08 -2.18
N VAL A 278 -0.66 -3.18 -2.93
CA VAL A 278 0.46 -4.09 -3.07
C VAL A 278 1.44 -3.48 -4.07
N ASP A 279 2.68 -3.29 -3.64
CA ASP A 279 3.75 -2.90 -4.55
C ASP A 279 4.36 -4.16 -5.17
N GLU A 280 3.77 -4.61 -6.28
CA GLU A 280 4.23 -5.79 -7.03
C GLU A 280 5.71 -5.68 -7.43
N SER A 281 6.23 -4.46 -7.63
CA SER A 281 7.64 -4.25 -8.02
C SER A 281 8.62 -4.54 -6.88
N SER A 282 8.15 -4.50 -5.63
CA SER A 282 8.94 -4.83 -4.45
C SER A 282 9.09 -6.33 -4.21
N TYR A 283 8.35 -7.16 -4.95
CA TYR A 283 8.35 -8.60 -4.76
C TYR A 283 9.75 -9.20 -4.98
N ARG A 284 10.23 -9.96 -4.01
CA ARG A 284 11.49 -10.71 -4.09
C ARG A 284 11.28 -12.15 -3.68
N PHE A 285 11.97 -13.04 -4.36
CA PHE A 285 12.03 -14.44 -4.02
C PHE A 285 13.46 -14.80 -3.62
N THR A 286 13.67 -15.22 -2.38
CA THR A 286 14.99 -15.53 -1.83
C THR A 286 15.02 -16.89 -1.14
N GLU A 287 16.17 -17.55 -1.16
CA GLU A 287 16.40 -18.83 -0.48
C GLU A 287 17.26 -18.59 0.77
N GLU A 288 16.72 -18.92 1.95
CA GLU A 288 17.45 -18.85 3.22
C GLU A 288 17.59 -20.25 3.80
N THR A 289 18.77 -20.63 4.31
CA THR A 289 18.93 -21.93 4.98
C THR A 289 19.29 -21.74 6.46
N GLY A 290 18.57 -22.44 7.33
CA GLY A 290 18.78 -22.38 8.78
C GLY A 290 18.44 -23.68 9.48
N ASN A 291 18.85 -23.78 10.75
CA ASN A 291 18.48 -24.90 11.61
C ASN A 291 17.14 -24.57 12.30
N SER A 292 16.15 -25.45 12.13
CA SER A 292 14.84 -25.26 12.78
C SER A 292 14.96 -25.55 14.27
N ARG A 293 14.43 -24.67 15.12
CA ARG A 293 14.33 -24.91 16.57
C ARG A 293 13.37 -26.06 16.91
N SER A 294 12.31 -26.21 16.11
CA SER A 294 11.29 -27.26 16.31
C SER A 294 11.75 -28.63 15.83
N PHE A 295 12.79 -28.68 14.98
CA PHE A 295 13.33 -29.90 14.40
C PHE A 295 14.86 -29.91 14.51
N PRO A 296 15.42 -30.04 15.72
CA PRO A 296 16.86 -30.21 15.91
C PRO A 296 17.41 -31.33 15.01
N GLY A 297 18.56 -31.11 14.39
CA GLY A 297 19.17 -32.06 13.45
C GLY A 297 18.61 -32.02 12.01
N LEU A 298 17.48 -31.36 11.76
CA LEU A 298 16.89 -31.26 10.42
C LEU A 298 17.10 -29.85 9.82
N LYS A 299 17.97 -29.75 8.81
CA LYS A 299 18.25 -28.48 8.11
C LYS A 299 17.02 -28.03 7.34
N THR A 300 16.64 -26.77 7.50
CA THR A 300 15.46 -26.19 6.83
C THR A 300 15.88 -25.14 5.81
N VAL A 301 15.38 -25.28 4.58
CA VAL A 301 15.46 -24.27 3.52
C VAL A 301 14.13 -23.52 3.48
N TYR A 302 14.19 -22.22 3.67
CA TYR A 302 13.07 -21.28 3.57
C TYR A 302 13.10 -20.63 2.20
N LEU A 303 12.09 -20.91 1.39
CA LEU A 303 11.80 -20.20 0.16
C LEU A 303 10.93 -18.99 0.50
N VAL A 304 11.56 -17.84 0.59
CA VAL A 304 10.97 -16.61 1.10
C VAL A 304 10.44 -15.78 -0.06
N ASN A 305 9.14 -15.55 -0.05
CA ASN A 305 8.44 -14.57 -0.87
C ASN A 305 8.32 -13.30 -0.04
N GLU A 306 8.91 -12.20 -0.48
CA GLU A 306 8.93 -10.94 0.25
C GLU A 306 8.26 -9.84 -0.57
N VAL A 307 7.34 -9.09 0.01
CA VAL A 307 6.60 -8.03 -0.68
C VAL A 307 6.29 -6.86 0.25
N THR A 308 6.21 -5.66 -0.31
CA THR A 308 5.84 -4.42 0.37
C THR A 308 4.40 -4.06 0.05
N VAL A 309 3.65 -3.66 1.08
CA VAL A 309 2.24 -3.29 0.99
C VAL A 309 2.05 -1.95 1.67
N TYR A 310 1.41 -1.00 1.00
CA TYR A 310 1.17 0.33 1.54
C TYR A 310 -0.28 0.51 1.95
N VAL A 311 -0.50 1.05 3.14
CA VAL A 311 -1.83 1.44 3.62
C VAL A 311 -2.25 2.75 2.95
N ARG A 312 -3.40 2.71 2.28
CA ARG A 312 -4.14 3.84 1.72
C ARG A 312 -5.16 4.32 2.74
N HIS A 313 -5.46 5.63 2.72
CA HIS A 313 -6.54 6.22 3.52
C HIS A 313 -6.43 5.92 5.03
N LEU A 314 -5.25 6.20 5.60
CA LEU A 314 -4.88 5.96 7.01
C LEU A 314 -5.89 6.46 8.04
N GLU A 315 -6.65 7.50 7.70
CA GLU A 315 -7.63 8.17 8.57
C GLU A 315 -8.98 7.40 8.67
N ASN A 316 -9.13 6.28 7.96
CA ASN A 316 -10.38 5.53 7.96
C ASN A 316 -10.63 4.83 9.31
N SER A 317 -11.85 4.95 9.84
CA SER A 317 -12.26 4.35 11.12
C SER A 317 -12.13 2.82 11.13
N GLU A 318 -12.25 2.17 9.98
CA GLU A 318 -12.12 0.71 9.86
C GLU A 318 -10.69 0.23 10.15
N LEU A 319 -9.66 1.09 10.05
CA LEU A 319 -8.26 0.74 10.30
C LEU A 319 -7.78 1.09 11.73
N ARG A 320 -8.64 1.65 12.58
CA ARG A 320 -8.27 2.05 13.95
C ARG A 320 -7.81 0.90 14.83
N HIS A 321 -8.30 -0.31 14.56
CA HIS A 321 -7.88 -1.51 15.27
C HIS A 321 -6.42 -1.90 14.96
N LEU A 322 -5.82 -1.33 13.91
CA LEU A 322 -4.38 -1.41 13.60
C LEU A 322 -3.59 -0.23 14.17
N GLY A 323 -4.19 0.56 15.06
CA GLY A 323 -3.55 1.74 15.65
C GLY A 323 -3.44 2.95 14.72
N LEU A 324 -4.04 2.89 13.52
CA LEU A 324 -4.04 4.00 12.56
C LEU A 324 -5.16 5.01 12.84
N PRO A 325 -5.00 6.30 12.48
CA PRO A 325 -3.85 6.91 11.80
C PRO A 325 -2.68 7.27 12.73
N ASP A 326 -2.86 7.23 14.05
CA ASP A 326 -1.87 7.77 15.01
C ASP A 326 -0.61 6.89 15.16
N GLY A 327 -0.64 5.66 14.64
CA GLY A 327 0.46 4.72 14.77
C GLY A 327 0.56 4.06 16.14
N ASN A 328 -0.56 3.94 16.86
CA ASN A 328 -0.58 3.31 18.17
C ASN A 328 -0.22 1.83 18.08
N ASP A 329 0.49 1.33 19.07
CA ASP A 329 0.72 -0.11 19.22
C ASP A 329 -0.62 -0.81 19.49
N PHE A 330 -0.77 -2.02 18.96
CA PHE A 330 -1.99 -2.82 19.11
C PHE A 330 -1.65 -4.30 19.31
N ALA A 331 -2.61 -5.06 19.82
CA ALA A 331 -2.47 -6.49 20.03
C ALA A 331 -3.53 -7.27 19.26
N PHE A 332 -3.13 -8.38 18.66
CA PHE A 332 -4.03 -9.31 17.99
C PHE A 332 -3.98 -10.67 18.69
N SER A 333 -5.12 -11.13 19.18
CA SER A 333 -5.26 -12.43 19.84
C SER A 333 -5.88 -13.45 18.88
N ARG A 334 -5.28 -14.63 18.78
CA ARG A 334 -5.85 -15.76 18.04
C ARG A 334 -5.84 -17.02 18.87
N ASP A 335 -6.81 -17.89 18.63
CA ASP A 335 -6.79 -19.24 19.16
C ASP A 335 -5.74 -20.06 18.40
N SER A 336 -4.85 -20.77 19.10
CA SER A 336 -3.68 -21.40 18.47
C SER A 336 -4.01 -22.65 17.64
N GLY A 337 -5.28 -23.04 17.53
CA GLY A 337 -5.72 -24.21 16.76
C GLY A 337 -5.21 -25.56 17.28
N ALA A 338 -4.30 -25.55 18.27
CA ALA A 338 -3.67 -26.73 18.84
C ALA A 338 -4.35 -27.12 20.16
N GLY A 339 -5.66 -27.38 20.13
CA GLY A 339 -6.45 -28.14 21.12
C GLY A 339 -6.27 -27.86 22.62
N SER A 340 -5.59 -26.79 23.02
CA SER A 340 -5.13 -26.55 24.39
C SER A 340 -5.68 -25.26 24.99
N GLY A 341 -6.59 -24.56 24.31
CA GLY A 341 -7.05 -23.23 24.72
C GLY A 341 -5.92 -22.19 24.79
N SER A 342 -4.76 -22.49 24.19
CA SER A 342 -3.59 -21.62 24.14
C SER A 342 -3.89 -20.42 23.24
N VAL A 343 -4.32 -19.30 23.81
CA VAL A 343 -4.41 -18.02 23.09
C VAL A 343 -3.00 -17.51 22.80
N VAL A 344 -2.73 -17.18 21.54
CA VAL A 344 -1.49 -16.49 21.12
C VAL A 344 -1.84 -15.02 20.94
N VAL A 345 -1.20 -14.15 21.72
CA VAL A 345 -1.32 -12.70 21.60
C VAL A 345 -0.06 -12.16 20.94
N THR A 346 -0.21 -11.47 19.82
CA THR A 346 0.89 -10.80 19.12
C THR A 346 0.72 -9.31 19.26
N TYR A 347 1.73 -8.63 19.82
CA TYR A 347 1.80 -7.18 19.93
C TYR A 347 2.53 -6.64 18.71
N TRP A 348 1.91 -5.66 18.08
CA TRP A 348 2.40 -4.98 16.89
C TRP A 348 2.63 -3.51 17.20
N GLY A 349 3.64 -2.93 16.55
CA GLY A 349 3.92 -1.52 16.66
C GLY A 349 4.42 -0.93 15.37
N TRP A 350 4.15 0.36 15.19
CA TRP A 350 4.61 1.13 14.05
C TRP A 350 5.98 1.72 14.36
N VAL A 351 6.98 1.41 13.54
CA VAL A 351 8.34 1.96 13.67
C VAL A 351 8.70 2.78 12.45
N HIS A 352 9.43 3.87 12.67
CA HIS A 352 9.91 4.69 11.56
C HIS A 352 10.83 3.87 10.65
N ALA A 353 10.58 3.89 9.33
CA ALA A 353 11.24 3.00 8.36
C ALA A 353 12.77 3.13 8.37
N SER A 354 13.31 4.31 8.69
CA SER A 354 14.76 4.52 8.81
C SER A 354 15.40 3.74 9.98
N SER A 355 14.64 3.43 11.03
CA SER A 355 15.13 2.73 12.23
C SER A 355 15.50 1.27 11.96
N LEU A 356 14.98 0.69 10.87
CA LEU A 356 15.22 -0.70 10.48
C LEU A 356 16.51 -0.88 9.65
N ARG A 357 17.15 0.19 9.18
CA ARG A 357 18.34 0.15 8.30
C ARG A 357 19.66 -0.18 9.02
N GLY A 358 19.65 -0.34 10.34
CA GLY A 358 20.85 -0.64 11.16
C GLY A 358 21.27 -2.11 11.21
N GLY A 359 20.47 -3.03 10.66
CA GLY A 359 20.79 -4.46 10.64
C GLY A 359 21.66 -4.84 9.44
N LYS A 360 22.87 -5.36 9.68
CA LYS A 360 23.72 -5.96 8.63
C LYS A 360 22.94 -7.05 7.89
N SER A 361 22.44 -6.78 6.68
CA SER A 361 21.84 -7.83 5.86
C SER A 361 22.96 -8.80 5.44
N LYS A 362 22.75 -10.09 5.68
CA LYS A 362 23.62 -11.11 5.10
C LYS A 362 23.34 -11.18 3.60
N PRO A 363 24.36 -11.36 2.74
CA PRO A 363 24.14 -11.53 1.31
C PRO A 363 23.23 -12.75 1.07
N ALA A 364 22.04 -12.50 0.53
CA ALA A 364 21.10 -13.55 0.13
C ALA A 364 21.64 -14.27 -1.12
N ALA A 365 21.54 -15.59 -1.15
CA ALA A 365 21.93 -16.38 -2.31
C ALA A 365 20.83 -16.34 -3.39
N VAL A 366 21.24 -16.35 -4.66
CA VAL A 366 20.32 -16.52 -5.79
C VAL A 366 19.62 -17.87 -5.66
N PRO A 367 18.27 -17.94 -5.69
CA PRO A 367 17.54 -19.19 -5.51
C PRO A 367 17.99 -20.27 -6.50
N THR A 368 18.14 -21.51 -6.01
CA THR A 368 18.48 -22.66 -6.88
C THR A 368 17.27 -23.18 -7.66
N PHE A 369 16.09 -22.59 -7.45
CA PHE A 369 14.80 -22.97 -8.02
C PHE A 369 14.03 -21.73 -8.49
N CYS A 370 13.38 -21.80 -9.66
CA CYS A 370 12.61 -20.69 -10.25
C CYS A 370 11.18 -21.16 -10.50
N ASP A 371 10.20 -20.48 -9.89
CA ASP A 371 8.77 -20.73 -10.13
C ASP A 371 8.37 -20.24 -11.52
N ARG A 372 8.50 -21.12 -12.51
CA ARG A 372 7.93 -20.92 -13.86
C ARG A 372 6.48 -21.40 -13.99
N ILE A 373 5.85 -21.88 -12.91
CA ILE A 373 4.57 -22.61 -12.97
C ILE A 373 3.58 -22.12 -11.90
N THR A 374 3.32 -20.81 -11.85
CA THR A 374 2.05 -20.28 -11.31
C THR A 374 1.31 -19.60 -12.44
N LYS A 375 0.62 -20.44 -13.21
CA LYS A 375 -0.39 -20.07 -14.19
C LYS A 375 -1.59 -20.97 -13.98
N VAL A 376 -2.47 -20.56 -13.08
CA VAL A 376 -3.87 -20.91 -13.18
C VAL A 376 -4.58 -19.61 -13.57
N ASP A 377 -4.85 -19.49 -14.87
CA ASP A 377 -5.86 -18.63 -15.53
C ASP A 377 -6.20 -17.23 -14.95
N SER A 378 -5.25 -16.54 -14.34
CA SER A 378 -5.13 -15.11 -14.59
C SER A 378 -4.55 -14.97 -15.99
N LYS A 379 -5.38 -14.48 -16.92
CA LYS A 379 -4.94 -14.10 -18.27
C LYS A 379 -3.60 -13.36 -18.13
N LYS A 380 -2.55 -13.91 -18.75
CA LYS A 380 -1.20 -13.34 -18.78
C LYS A 380 -1.35 -11.87 -19.18
N LYS A 381 -1.34 -10.94 -18.22
CA LYS A 381 -1.11 -9.53 -18.56
C LYS A 381 0.26 -9.51 -19.20
N VAL A 382 0.29 -9.17 -20.49
CA VAL A 382 1.55 -9.00 -21.22
C VAL A 382 2.37 -7.98 -20.41
N PRO A 383 3.61 -8.29 -20.02
CA PRO A 383 4.43 -7.36 -19.25
C PRO A 383 4.56 -6.06 -20.04
N LYS A 384 4.25 -4.94 -19.37
CA LYS A 384 4.28 -3.61 -19.98
C LYS A 384 5.71 -3.26 -20.41
N ARG A 385 5.84 -2.63 -21.56
CA ARG A 385 7.15 -2.45 -22.20
C ARG A 385 7.84 -1.17 -21.75
N ARG A 386 9.14 -1.30 -21.48
CA ARG A 386 10.08 -0.27 -21.06
C ARG A 386 11.18 -0.09 -22.10
N VAL A 387 11.92 1.02 -22.02
CA VAL A 387 13.14 1.22 -22.81
C VAL A 387 14.37 0.82 -22.00
N ASP A 388 15.49 0.60 -22.69
CA ASP A 388 16.75 0.30 -22.02
C ASP A 388 17.25 1.49 -21.20
N CYS A 389 17.68 1.21 -19.96
CA CYS A 389 18.34 2.19 -19.10
C CYS A 389 19.79 2.44 -19.54
N PRO A 390 20.27 3.69 -19.49
CA PRO A 390 21.67 3.99 -19.77
C PRO A 390 22.57 3.49 -18.63
N SER A 391 23.87 3.37 -18.92
CA SER A 391 24.87 3.06 -17.89
C SER A 391 25.16 4.26 -16.99
N HIS A 392 25.46 3.98 -15.72
CA HIS A 392 25.83 5.00 -14.72
C HIS A 392 27.04 5.84 -15.17
N LEU A 393 27.13 7.07 -14.65
CA LEU A 393 28.27 7.94 -14.87
C LEU A 393 29.36 7.67 -13.82
N GLU A 394 30.60 7.60 -14.27
CA GLU A 394 31.75 7.48 -13.36
C GLU A 394 31.94 8.77 -12.56
N ILE A 395 32.11 8.63 -11.24
CA ILE A 395 32.41 9.76 -10.36
C ILE A 395 33.93 9.97 -10.37
N PRO A 396 34.43 11.13 -10.83
CA PRO A 396 35.87 11.38 -10.83
C PRO A 396 36.47 11.36 -9.42
N SER A 397 37.58 10.65 -9.24
CA SER A 397 38.37 10.65 -8.00
C SER A 397 39.11 11.97 -7.81
N GLY A 398 39.27 12.42 -6.56
CA GLY A 398 40.07 13.62 -6.23
C GLY A 398 39.34 14.97 -6.31
N THR A 399 38.00 14.98 -6.41
CA THR A 399 37.18 16.20 -6.40
C THR A 399 36.13 16.19 -5.28
N GLU A 400 36.44 15.59 -4.14
CA GLU A 400 35.49 15.36 -3.03
C GLU A 400 34.96 16.65 -2.41
N SER A 401 35.67 17.77 -2.58
CA SER A 401 35.25 19.09 -2.10
C SER A 401 34.21 19.79 -2.98
N LEU A 402 33.92 19.27 -4.19
CA LEU A 402 32.91 19.84 -5.09
C LEU A 402 31.55 19.17 -4.90
N PRO A 403 30.43 19.88 -5.13
CA PRO A 403 29.10 19.29 -5.16
C PRO A 403 29.01 18.10 -6.11
N MET A 404 28.24 17.07 -5.72
CA MET A 404 28.16 15.79 -6.45
C MET A 404 27.79 15.97 -7.92
N LEU A 405 26.77 16.78 -8.20
CA LEU A 405 26.34 17.09 -9.56
C LEU A 405 27.47 17.68 -10.41
N GLN A 406 28.20 18.66 -9.86
CA GLN A 406 29.34 19.27 -10.56
C GLN A 406 30.41 18.24 -10.86
N ARG A 407 30.71 17.32 -9.93
CA ARG A 407 31.73 16.28 -10.11
C ARG A 407 31.37 15.34 -11.26
N ILE A 408 30.14 14.83 -11.27
CA ILE A 408 29.65 13.90 -12.28
C ILE A 408 29.63 14.57 -13.66
N MET A 409 29.15 15.81 -13.72
CA MET A 409 28.93 16.52 -14.99
C MET A 409 30.17 17.21 -15.57
N LYS A 410 31.25 17.40 -14.78
CA LYS A 410 32.46 18.15 -15.19
C LYS A 410 33.07 17.73 -16.53
N LYS A 411 33.01 16.44 -16.89
CA LYS A 411 33.55 15.90 -18.14
C LYS A 411 32.49 15.59 -19.20
N GLN A 412 31.22 15.75 -18.85
CA GLN A 412 30.12 15.47 -19.76
C GLN A 412 29.90 16.65 -20.70
N LYS A 413 29.46 16.34 -21.92
CA LYS A 413 29.12 17.34 -22.94
C LYS A 413 27.86 16.91 -23.65
N THR A 414 27.03 17.87 -24.00
CA THR A 414 25.89 17.65 -24.88
C THR A 414 26.37 17.40 -26.30
N ASP A 415 25.90 16.32 -26.93
CA ASP A 415 26.05 16.15 -28.37
C ASP A 415 25.04 17.07 -29.08
N TRP A 416 25.48 18.30 -29.35
CA TRP A 416 24.67 19.33 -29.99
C TRP A 416 24.24 18.96 -31.41
N GLN A 417 24.99 18.10 -32.11
CA GLN A 417 24.60 17.65 -33.44
C GLN A 417 23.35 16.76 -33.34
N ARG A 418 23.36 15.80 -32.41
CA ARG A 418 22.21 14.92 -32.12
C ARG A 418 21.03 15.70 -31.55
N ALA A 419 21.27 16.60 -30.59
CA ALA A 419 20.22 17.41 -29.98
C ALA A 419 19.47 18.26 -31.02
N LYS A 420 20.22 18.96 -31.89
CA LYS A 420 19.64 19.77 -32.97
C LYS A 420 18.99 18.92 -34.05
N ALA A 421 19.54 17.73 -34.35
CA ALA A 421 18.93 16.79 -35.28
C ALA A 421 17.56 16.31 -34.75
N ALA A 422 17.47 15.93 -33.47
CA ALA A 422 16.22 15.53 -32.84
C ALA A 422 15.16 16.64 -32.94
N ALA A 423 15.50 17.85 -32.53
CA ALA A 423 14.58 18.98 -32.58
C ALA A 423 14.16 19.35 -34.02
N LYS A 424 15.10 19.37 -34.97
CA LYS A 424 14.83 19.72 -36.37
C LYS A 424 14.02 18.64 -37.10
N ASN A 425 14.31 17.37 -36.85
CA ASN A 425 13.72 16.25 -37.58
C ASN A 425 12.46 15.70 -36.93
N ILE A 426 12.04 16.19 -35.76
CA ILE A 426 10.93 15.66 -34.97
C ILE A 426 9.63 15.50 -35.76
N ARG A 427 9.39 16.33 -36.79
CA ARG A 427 8.20 16.27 -37.67
C ARG A 427 8.41 15.55 -39.00
N GLN A 428 9.62 15.10 -39.32
CA GLN A 428 9.92 14.44 -40.59
C GLN A 428 9.29 13.04 -40.64
N PRO A 429 8.49 12.69 -41.66
CA PRO A 429 7.78 11.41 -41.72
C PRO A 429 8.67 10.17 -41.53
N GLY A 430 9.88 10.19 -42.09
CA GLY A 430 10.86 9.10 -41.97
C GLY A 430 11.66 9.06 -40.66
N TYR A 431 11.52 10.06 -39.80
CA TYR A 431 12.18 10.08 -38.50
C TYR A 431 11.28 9.39 -37.47
N SER A 432 11.67 8.18 -37.04
CA SER A 432 10.87 7.33 -36.15
C SER A 432 11.04 7.68 -34.67
N CYS A 433 10.17 7.14 -33.80
CA CYS A 433 10.30 7.30 -32.35
C CYS A 433 11.62 6.68 -31.84
N LYS A 434 12.07 5.58 -32.47
CA LYS A 434 13.37 4.97 -32.16
C LYS A 434 14.54 5.89 -32.53
N ASN A 435 14.50 6.54 -33.69
CA ASN A 435 15.53 7.51 -34.07
C ASN A 435 15.56 8.70 -33.10
N PHE A 436 14.38 9.18 -32.70
CA PHE A 436 14.25 10.22 -31.68
C PHE A 436 14.86 9.80 -30.34
N PHE A 437 14.51 8.61 -29.85
CA PHE A 437 15.07 8.04 -28.62
C PHE A 437 16.61 7.92 -28.69
N ASP A 438 17.14 7.40 -29.80
CA ASP A 438 18.59 7.26 -30.00
C ASP A 438 19.30 8.62 -30.02
N ASP A 439 18.69 9.63 -30.64
CA ASP A 439 19.28 10.98 -30.69
C ASP A 439 19.25 11.67 -29.32
N ILE A 440 18.13 11.64 -28.58
CA ILE A 440 18.03 12.32 -27.27
C ILE A 440 18.90 11.66 -26.19
N THR A 441 18.99 10.32 -26.19
CA THR A 441 19.81 9.58 -25.21
C THR A 441 21.30 9.76 -25.48
N ALA A 442 21.71 9.90 -26.74
CA ALA A 442 23.07 10.28 -27.10
C ALA A 442 23.35 11.77 -26.85
N ALA A 443 22.35 12.64 -27.04
CA ALA A 443 22.48 14.08 -26.91
C ALA A 443 22.66 14.55 -25.46
N PHE A 444 21.84 14.05 -24.54
CA PHE A 444 21.69 14.62 -23.20
C PHE A 444 22.34 13.73 -22.14
N PRO A 445 23.57 14.06 -21.67
CA PRO A 445 24.21 13.30 -20.60
C PRO A 445 23.42 13.32 -19.29
N GLU A 446 22.58 14.33 -19.06
CA GLU A 446 21.75 14.50 -17.86
C GLU A 446 20.75 13.35 -17.66
N LEU A 447 20.29 12.69 -18.74
CA LEU A 447 19.41 11.52 -18.64
C LEU A 447 20.04 10.34 -17.86
N ARG A 448 21.38 10.31 -17.77
CA ARG A 448 22.10 9.28 -17.03
C ARG A 448 22.15 9.55 -15.52
N LEU A 449 21.76 10.75 -15.08
CA LEU A 449 21.73 11.12 -13.66
C LEU A 449 20.61 10.39 -12.90
N TYR A 450 19.49 10.09 -13.55
CA TYR A 450 18.36 9.38 -12.94
C TYR A 450 18.71 7.98 -12.44
N VAL A 451 19.61 7.30 -13.15
CA VAL A 451 20.01 5.93 -12.81
C VAL A 451 21.22 5.89 -11.87
N GLN A 452 21.85 7.01 -11.50
CA GLN A 452 23.06 7.00 -10.68
C GLN A 452 22.87 6.24 -9.35
N ASP A 453 23.81 5.36 -8.98
CA ASP A 453 23.82 4.69 -7.68
C ASP A 453 23.96 5.75 -6.57
N SER A 454 22.84 6.15 -6.00
CA SER A 454 22.82 7.10 -4.88
C SER A 454 22.47 6.35 -3.60
N GLU A 455 23.39 6.37 -2.63
CA GLU A 455 23.13 5.92 -1.24
C GLU A 455 21.97 6.71 -0.57
N GLY A 456 21.53 7.82 -1.17
CA GLY A 456 20.51 8.76 -0.65
C GLY A 456 19.04 8.52 -1.06
N GLY A 457 18.74 7.63 -2.01
CA GLY A 457 17.35 7.42 -2.49
C GLY A 457 16.74 8.63 -3.23
N LEU A 458 15.55 8.44 -3.79
CA LEU A 458 14.82 9.48 -4.54
C LEU A 458 13.71 10.10 -3.68
N SER A 459 13.48 11.42 -3.78
CA SER A 459 12.43 12.12 -3.04
C SER A 459 11.01 11.68 -3.43
N SER A 460 10.83 11.05 -4.59
CA SER A 460 9.56 10.50 -5.06
C SER A 460 9.18 9.15 -4.44
N GLY A 461 10.10 8.49 -3.73
CA GLY A 461 9.93 7.13 -3.21
C GLY A 461 10.00 6.03 -4.29
N ARG A 462 10.31 6.38 -5.55
CA ARG A 462 10.46 5.43 -6.67
C ARG A 462 11.92 5.03 -6.90
N SER A 463 12.14 4.05 -7.78
CA SER A 463 13.48 3.69 -8.25
C SER A 463 14.01 4.70 -9.29
N GLY A 464 15.34 4.74 -9.48
CA GLY A 464 15.96 5.62 -10.49
C GLY A 464 15.59 5.23 -11.92
N ASP A 465 15.43 3.92 -12.18
CA ASP A 465 14.88 3.40 -13.43
C ASP A 465 13.47 3.93 -13.67
N ASP A 466 12.58 3.90 -12.67
CA ASP A 466 11.22 4.40 -12.84
C ASP A 466 11.18 5.89 -13.22
N GLU A 467 11.98 6.74 -12.58
CA GLU A 467 12.06 8.17 -12.93
C GLU A 467 12.66 8.39 -14.32
N TYR A 468 13.65 7.60 -14.72
CA TYR A 468 14.17 7.60 -16.08
C TYR A 468 13.09 7.21 -17.10
N GLN A 469 12.35 6.11 -16.87
CA GLN A 469 11.27 5.67 -17.77
C GLN A 469 10.17 6.74 -17.92
N ARG A 470 9.81 7.41 -16.82
CA ARG A 470 8.82 8.50 -16.81
C ARG A 470 9.30 9.71 -17.61
N THR A 471 10.56 10.08 -17.45
CA THR A 471 11.21 11.16 -18.21
C THR A 471 11.22 10.85 -19.71
N ILE A 472 11.54 9.61 -20.10
CA ILE A 472 11.45 9.16 -21.49
C ILE A 472 9.99 9.19 -21.98
N GLY A 473 9.03 8.80 -21.14
CA GLY A 473 7.60 8.91 -21.45
C GLY A 473 7.16 10.34 -21.77
N ALA A 474 7.64 11.33 -21.00
CA ALA A 474 7.39 12.74 -21.26
C ALA A 474 8.03 13.22 -22.58
N LEU A 475 9.27 12.79 -22.86
CA LEU A 475 9.94 13.07 -24.14
C LEU A 475 9.20 12.45 -25.33
N PHE A 476 8.67 11.23 -25.19
CA PHE A 476 7.83 10.61 -26.23
C PHE A 476 6.50 11.33 -26.40
N ALA A 477 5.88 11.82 -25.33
CA ALA A 477 4.70 12.66 -25.42
C ALA A 477 4.96 13.93 -26.24
N VAL A 478 6.11 14.60 -26.06
CA VAL A 478 6.52 15.73 -26.90
C VAL A 478 6.63 15.28 -28.37
N TYR A 479 7.35 14.19 -28.65
CA TYR A 479 7.53 13.66 -30.01
C TYR A 479 6.20 13.33 -30.70
N TRP A 480 5.30 12.63 -30.01
CA TRP A 480 4.00 12.23 -30.56
C TRP A 480 3.08 13.42 -30.81
N LEU A 481 2.96 14.35 -29.86
CA LEU A 481 2.07 15.50 -29.99
C LEU A 481 2.57 16.50 -31.05
N MET A 482 3.89 16.63 -31.23
CA MET A 482 4.48 17.39 -32.34
C MET A 482 4.15 16.79 -33.72
N ARG A 483 3.69 15.53 -33.78
CA ARG A 483 3.39 14.76 -34.99
C ARG A 483 1.92 14.34 -35.08
N GLY A 484 1.04 15.10 -34.45
CA GLY A 484 -0.38 14.78 -34.37
C GLY A 484 -1.08 14.58 -35.72
N ASP A 485 -0.70 15.36 -36.74
CA ASP A 485 -1.19 15.25 -38.12
C ASP A 485 -0.67 14.02 -38.90
N LEU A 486 0.23 13.24 -38.29
CA LEU A 486 0.74 11.97 -38.79
C LEU A 486 0.12 10.81 -38.00
N GLN A 487 0.94 10.01 -37.31
CA GLN A 487 0.52 8.87 -36.46
C GLN A 487 0.67 9.19 -34.97
N GLY A 488 0.93 10.46 -34.63
CA GLY A 488 1.32 10.87 -33.29
C GLY A 488 0.22 10.68 -32.26
N TYR A 489 -1.03 11.03 -32.58
CA TYR A 489 -2.16 10.86 -31.65
C TYR A 489 -2.44 9.40 -31.36
N GLU A 490 -2.30 8.53 -32.36
CA GLU A 490 -2.43 7.09 -32.21
C GLU A 490 -1.32 6.55 -31.32
N SER A 491 -0.04 6.87 -31.59
CA SER A 491 1.05 6.43 -30.72
C SER A 491 0.91 6.94 -29.29
N PHE A 492 0.43 8.18 -29.10
CA PHE A 492 0.12 8.73 -27.79
C PHE A 492 -0.94 7.91 -27.04
N CYS A 493 -1.99 7.45 -27.74
CA CYS A 493 -3.10 6.73 -27.11
C CYS A 493 -2.87 5.23 -26.96
N PHE A 494 -2.20 4.59 -27.92
CA PHE A 494 -2.10 3.13 -28.01
C PHE A 494 -0.69 2.60 -27.70
N GLY A 495 0.32 3.47 -27.69
CA GLY A 495 1.72 3.05 -27.64
C GLY A 495 2.22 2.55 -28.99
N LEU A 496 3.41 1.97 -29.00
CA LEU A 496 4.09 1.51 -30.22
C LEU A 496 4.14 -0.02 -30.30
N GLU A 497 4.14 -0.59 -31.50
CA GLU A 497 4.47 -2.00 -31.72
C GLU A 497 5.97 -2.25 -31.46
N ASP A 498 6.39 -3.52 -31.45
CA ASP A 498 7.80 -3.89 -31.19
C ASP A 498 8.78 -3.36 -32.24
N ASP A 499 8.29 -2.94 -33.41
CA ASP A 499 9.08 -2.28 -34.45
C ASP A 499 9.35 -0.79 -34.18
N TRP A 500 8.71 -0.19 -33.17
CA TRP A 500 8.76 1.24 -32.84
C TRP A 500 8.31 2.19 -33.97
N LEU A 501 7.71 1.65 -35.03
CA LEU A 501 7.27 2.39 -36.20
C LEU A 501 5.77 2.63 -36.18
N LYS A 502 5.00 1.63 -35.77
CA LYS A 502 3.54 1.68 -35.86
C LYS A 502 2.89 1.81 -34.49
N PRO A 503 1.76 2.54 -34.37
CA PRO A 503 0.91 2.46 -33.21
C PRO A 503 0.38 1.03 -33.01
N ARG A 504 0.16 0.63 -31.76
CA ARG A 504 -0.45 -0.67 -31.48
C ARG A 504 -1.84 -0.79 -32.07
N SER A 505 -2.14 -1.96 -32.66
CA SER A 505 -3.42 -2.21 -33.33
C SER A 505 -4.26 -3.31 -32.65
N GLU A 506 -5.58 -3.25 -32.83
CA GLU A 506 -6.54 -4.24 -32.30
C GLU A 506 -6.41 -5.64 -32.95
N HIS A 507 -5.58 -5.80 -33.99
CA HIS A 507 -5.49 -7.04 -34.78
C HIS A 507 -4.66 -8.16 -34.11
N ILE A 508 -4.05 -7.90 -32.96
CA ILE A 508 -3.41 -8.92 -32.14
C ILE A 508 -4.52 -9.77 -31.50
N LYS A 509 -4.38 -11.10 -31.40
CA LYS A 509 -5.33 -11.94 -30.65
C LYS A 509 -5.34 -11.50 -29.18
N MET A 510 -6.24 -10.59 -28.85
CA MET A 510 -6.35 -9.97 -27.53
C MET A 510 -7.19 -10.82 -26.61
N ASP A 511 -6.79 -10.91 -25.35
CA ASP A 511 -7.66 -11.40 -24.29
C ASP A 511 -8.67 -10.30 -23.88
N ASP A 512 -9.74 -10.67 -23.15
CA ASP A 512 -10.78 -9.69 -22.80
C ASP A 512 -10.26 -8.49 -21.98
N ALA A 513 -9.16 -8.66 -21.24
CA ALA A 513 -8.58 -7.57 -20.45
C ALA A 513 -7.90 -6.51 -21.36
N THR A 514 -7.16 -6.98 -22.36
CA THR A 514 -6.53 -6.14 -23.38
C THR A 514 -7.59 -5.49 -24.28
N ALA A 515 -8.68 -6.21 -24.60
CA ALA A 515 -9.80 -5.65 -25.36
C ALA A 515 -10.50 -4.49 -24.62
N GLU A 516 -10.77 -4.64 -23.32
CA GLU A 516 -11.36 -3.56 -22.51
C GLU A 516 -10.41 -2.38 -22.31
N GLU A 517 -9.10 -2.63 -22.22
CA GLU A 517 -8.10 -1.55 -22.24
C GLU A 517 -8.15 -0.77 -23.56
N PHE A 518 -8.10 -1.46 -24.72
CA PHE A 518 -8.15 -0.84 -26.04
C PHE A 518 -9.42 -0.03 -26.26
N LYS A 519 -10.56 -0.52 -25.76
CA LYS A 519 -11.83 0.21 -25.77
C LYS A 519 -11.74 1.54 -25.01
N LYS A 520 -11.09 1.57 -23.84
CA LYS A 520 -10.85 2.83 -23.10
C LYS A 520 -9.91 3.76 -23.87
N ARG A 521 -8.85 3.22 -24.47
CA ARG A 521 -7.91 3.99 -25.30
C ARG A 521 -8.59 4.61 -26.52
N ARG A 522 -9.45 3.84 -27.19
CA ARG A 522 -10.28 4.32 -28.31
C ARG A 522 -11.26 5.40 -27.86
N ALA A 523 -11.98 5.17 -26.77
CA ALA A 523 -12.90 6.16 -26.21
C ALA A 523 -12.20 7.49 -25.87
N PHE A 524 -10.98 7.43 -25.31
CA PHE A 524 -10.16 8.62 -25.09
C PHE A 524 -9.76 9.28 -26.41
N PHE A 525 -9.24 8.52 -27.38
CA PHE A 525 -8.81 9.04 -28.68
C PHE A 525 -9.94 9.77 -29.42
N ASP A 526 -11.14 9.17 -29.43
CA ASP A 526 -12.31 9.72 -30.14
C ASP A 526 -12.91 10.94 -29.41
N ALA A 527 -12.86 10.97 -28.08
CA ALA A 527 -13.49 12.02 -27.28
C ALA A 527 -12.55 13.21 -26.97
N THR A 528 -11.24 13.07 -27.19
CA THR A 528 -10.25 14.12 -26.91
C THR A 528 -10.30 15.23 -27.96
N ASP A 529 -10.37 16.48 -27.50
CA ASP A 529 -10.25 17.64 -28.37
C ASP A 529 -8.76 17.94 -28.70
N TRP A 530 -8.23 17.18 -29.66
CA TRP A 530 -6.84 17.32 -30.12
C TRP A 530 -6.48 18.74 -30.59
N ARG A 531 -7.47 19.51 -31.07
CA ARG A 531 -7.24 20.88 -31.56
C ARG A 531 -6.77 21.80 -30.44
N LYS A 532 -7.27 21.61 -29.21
CA LYS A 532 -6.84 22.39 -28.05
C LYS A 532 -5.41 22.06 -27.63
N ILE A 533 -4.99 20.81 -27.77
CA ILE A 533 -3.60 20.40 -27.51
C ILE A 533 -2.68 21.01 -28.57
N VAL A 534 -3.04 20.95 -29.86
CA VAL A 534 -2.26 21.62 -30.93
C VAL A 534 -2.19 23.13 -30.72
N LEU A 535 -3.30 23.75 -30.32
CA LEU A 535 -3.33 25.17 -30.01
C LEU A 535 -2.36 25.50 -28.88
N LEU A 536 -2.32 24.71 -27.82
CA LEU A 536 -1.36 24.89 -26.72
C LEU A 536 0.10 24.83 -27.21
N PHE A 537 0.44 23.83 -28.04
CA PHE A 537 1.78 23.72 -28.62
C PHE A 537 2.11 24.88 -29.57
N THR A 538 1.11 25.40 -30.28
CA THR A 538 1.25 26.57 -31.14
C THR A 538 1.47 27.85 -30.32
N GLU A 539 0.71 28.03 -29.25
CA GLU A 539 0.84 29.16 -28.33
C GLU A 539 2.17 29.14 -27.56
N ALA A 540 2.71 27.95 -27.26
CA ALA A 540 4.03 27.78 -26.68
C ALA A 540 5.19 28.09 -27.66
N GLY A 541 4.88 28.32 -28.94
CA GLY A 541 5.85 28.56 -30.00
C GLY A 541 6.57 27.30 -30.49
N LEU A 542 6.12 26.10 -30.10
CA LEU A 542 6.67 24.84 -30.60
C LEU A 542 6.18 24.58 -32.02
N LEU A 543 4.87 24.74 -32.24
CA LEU A 543 4.23 24.62 -33.54
C LEU A 543 3.85 25.99 -34.09
N THR A 544 3.64 26.04 -35.40
CA THR A 544 3.08 27.19 -36.11
C THR A 544 1.70 26.83 -36.64
N THR A 545 0.89 27.84 -36.96
CA THR A 545 -0.47 27.65 -37.50
C THR A 545 -0.52 26.87 -38.81
N ASN A 546 0.60 26.82 -39.55
CA ASN A 546 0.72 26.11 -40.83
C ASN A 546 1.25 24.68 -40.66
N GLY A 547 1.44 24.21 -39.42
CA GLY A 547 2.01 22.89 -39.14
C GLY A 547 3.53 22.80 -39.28
N ALA A 548 4.25 23.91 -39.51
CA ALA A 548 5.70 23.95 -39.30
C ALA A 548 6.01 24.08 -37.80
N HIS A 549 7.26 23.91 -37.39
CA HIS A 549 7.70 24.02 -35.99
C HIS A 549 8.97 24.87 -35.85
N ASP A 550 9.20 25.39 -34.65
CA ASP A 550 10.43 26.12 -34.29
C ASP A 550 11.46 25.14 -33.67
N PRO A 551 12.60 24.86 -34.34
CA PRO A 551 13.58 23.92 -33.83
C PRO A 551 14.25 24.36 -32.53
N ASP A 552 14.47 25.65 -32.31
CA ASP A 552 15.15 26.14 -31.10
C ASP A 552 14.21 26.08 -29.89
N ARG A 553 12.93 26.43 -30.08
CA ARG A 553 11.90 26.26 -29.04
C ARG A 553 11.65 24.79 -28.72
N THR A 554 11.66 23.93 -29.75
CA THR A 554 11.55 22.47 -29.58
C THR A 554 12.73 21.94 -28.79
N LEU A 555 13.95 22.35 -29.15
CA LEU A 555 15.17 21.96 -28.43
C LEU A 555 15.13 22.39 -26.96
N ALA A 556 14.64 23.60 -26.66
CA ALA A 556 14.45 24.07 -25.29
C ALA A 556 13.52 23.16 -24.48
N MET A 557 12.40 22.71 -25.07
CA MET A 557 11.48 21.77 -24.43
C MET A 557 12.14 20.41 -24.19
N LEU A 558 12.91 19.89 -25.15
CA LEU A 558 13.63 18.62 -24.98
C LEU A 558 14.68 18.69 -23.88
N VAL A 559 15.44 19.79 -23.81
CA VAL A 559 16.42 20.02 -22.74
C VAL A 559 15.72 20.12 -21.39
N LEU A 560 14.64 20.90 -21.30
CA LEU A 560 13.84 21.01 -20.08
C LEU A 560 13.37 19.61 -19.62
N MET A 561 12.80 18.79 -20.50
CA MET A 561 12.35 17.45 -20.12
C MET A 561 13.50 16.60 -19.60
N ALA A 562 14.68 16.67 -20.22
CA ALA A 562 15.84 15.90 -19.78
C ALA A 562 16.30 16.28 -18.36
N VAL A 563 16.17 17.55 -17.96
CA VAL A 563 16.71 18.05 -16.68
C VAL A 563 15.68 18.29 -15.58
N HIS A 564 14.38 18.43 -15.90
CA HIS A 564 13.38 18.96 -14.95
C HIS A 564 13.29 18.19 -13.63
N ASP A 565 13.47 16.87 -13.68
CA ASP A 565 13.26 15.98 -12.54
C ASP A 565 14.55 15.42 -11.94
N ILE A 566 15.75 15.80 -12.42
CA ILE A 566 17.02 15.23 -11.95
C ILE A 566 17.25 15.50 -10.45
N MET A 567 16.66 16.58 -9.92
CA MET A 567 16.77 16.95 -8.50
C MET A 567 15.92 16.06 -7.58
N LYS A 568 15.10 15.16 -8.12
CA LYS A 568 14.50 14.09 -7.32
C LYS A 568 15.54 13.11 -6.80
N VAL A 569 16.71 13.03 -7.46
CA VAL A 569 17.87 12.28 -6.96
C VAL A 569 18.49 13.08 -5.83
N THR A 570 18.15 12.75 -4.58
CA THR A 570 18.46 13.58 -3.41
C THR A 570 19.96 13.83 -3.21
N SER A 571 20.80 12.91 -3.66
CA SER A 571 22.26 13.06 -3.63
C SER A 571 22.82 14.16 -4.55
N LEU A 572 22.00 14.69 -5.47
CA LEU A 572 22.36 15.77 -6.39
C LEU A 572 21.93 17.16 -5.90
N LEU A 573 21.16 17.23 -4.80
CA LEU A 573 20.61 18.49 -4.30
C LEU A 573 21.73 19.48 -3.93
N PRO A 574 21.60 20.76 -4.33
CA PRO A 574 22.60 21.77 -4.05
C PRO A 574 22.53 22.26 -2.60
N VAL A 575 23.65 22.80 -2.15
CA VAL A 575 23.77 23.57 -0.90
C VAL A 575 23.88 25.04 -1.26
N VAL A 576 23.17 25.91 -0.54
CA VAL A 576 23.24 27.36 -0.75
C VAL A 576 24.66 27.86 -0.39
N GLU A 577 25.34 28.45 -1.37
CA GLU A 577 26.71 28.94 -1.22
C GLU A 577 26.78 30.28 -0.46
N ASP A 578 27.94 30.54 0.17
CA ASP A 578 28.24 31.81 0.86
C ASP A 578 28.08 33.04 -0.06
N THR A 579 28.32 32.87 -1.36
CA THR A 579 28.23 33.92 -2.40
C THR A 579 26.79 34.36 -2.64
N VAL A 580 25.83 33.45 -2.52
CA VAL A 580 24.39 33.71 -2.73
C VAL A 580 23.74 34.27 -1.46
N LYS A 581 24.26 33.90 -0.26
CA LYS A 581 23.75 34.24 1.08
C LYS A 581 22.37 33.66 1.42
N THR A 582 21.38 33.94 0.58
CA THR A 582 19.99 33.52 0.77
C THR A 582 19.34 33.20 -0.57
N PHE A 583 18.67 32.06 -0.66
CA PHE A 583 17.89 31.67 -1.83
C PHE A 583 16.46 31.34 -1.40
N HIS A 584 15.51 32.24 -1.70
CA HIS A 584 14.15 32.21 -1.17
C HIS A 584 14.13 32.09 0.37
N CYS A 585 13.70 30.96 0.91
CA CYS A 585 13.65 30.69 2.36
C CYS A 585 14.90 29.97 2.89
N TYR A 586 15.82 29.57 2.02
CA TYR A 586 17.05 28.85 2.38
C TYR A 586 18.19 29.83 2.65
N GLN A 587 18.97 29.56 3.71
CA GLN A 587 20.15 30.32 4.09
C GLN A 587 21.42 29.59 3.61
N THR A 588 22.55 30.30 3.58
CA THR A 588 23.87 29.70 3.37
C THR A 588 24.09 28.45 4.22
N GLY A 589 24.54 27.37 3.58
CA GLY A 589 24.76 26.06 4.20
C GLY A 589 23.53 25.14 4.21
N ASP A 590 22.34 25.66 3.91
CA ASP A 590 21.15 24.82 3.78
C ASP A 590 21.16 24.02 2.48
N ILE A 591 20.70 22.77 2.56
CA ILE A 591 20.37 21.97 1.36
C ILE A 591 19.02 22.46 0.84
N VAL A 592 18.97 22.81 -0.44
CA VAL A 592 17.70 23.14 -1.11
C VAL A 592 16.93 21.83 -1.31
N SER A 593 16.06 21.51 -0.37
CA SER A 593 15.40 20.20 -0.28
C SER A 593 14.22 20.02 -1.24
N ASP A 594 13.60 21.12 -1.69
CA ASP A 594 12.56 21.11 -2.70
C ASP A 594 13.20 20.96 -4.09
N HIS A 595 12.83 19.90 -4.81
CA HIS A 595 13.46 19.53 -6.09
C HIS A 595 13.29 20.58 -7.20
N ASP A 596 12.12 21.23 -7.30
CA ASP A 596 11.89 22.27 -8.30
C ASP A 596 12.74 23.51 -7.99
N MET A 597 12.77 23.92 -6.70
CA MET A 597 13.62 25.02 -6.25
C MET A 597 15.12 24.70 -6.38
N ALA A 598 15.52 23.45 -6.14
CA ALA A 598 16.89 22.99 -6.31
C ALA A 598 17.34 23.10 -7.77
N LEU A 599 16.47 22.73 -8.72
CA LEU A 599 16.78 22.91 -10.13
C LEU A 599 16.85 24.41 -10.46
N GLY A 600 15.89 25.21 -9.97
CA GLY A 600 15.91 26.67 -10.10
C GLY A 600 17.23 27.29 -9.64
N TYR A 601 17.75 26.89 -8.48
CA TYR A 601 19.04 27.32 -7.94
C TYR A 601 20.20 27.02 -8.91
N ILE A 602 20.24 25.81 -9.47
CA ILE A 602 21.28 25.42 -10.45
C ILE A 602 21.13 26.23 -11.74
N LEU A 603 19.92 26.40 -12.25
CA LEU A 603 19.68 27.16 -13.47
C LEU A 603 20.01 28.66 -13.33
N GLU A 604 19.98 29.22 -12.12
CA GLU A 604 20.29 30.62 -11.86
C GLU A 604 21.78 30.86 -11.57
N HIS A 605 22.42 29.99 -10.79
CA HIS A 605 23.78 30.24 -10.28
C HIS A 605 24.86 29.33 -10.88
N HIS A 606 24.47 28.18 -11.45
CA HIS A 606 25.42 27.14 -11.87
C HIS A 606 25.04 26.50 -13.22
N GLU A 607 24.64 27.32 -14.19
CA GLU A 607 24.18 26.86 -15.52
C GLU A 607 25.14 25.84 -16.15
N CYS A 608 26.46 26.07 -16.01
CA CYS A 608 27.52 25.25 -16.57
C CYS A 608 27.61 23.82 -16.00
N TRP A 609 26.86 23.50 -14.94
CA TRP A 609 26.76 22.14 -14.41
C TRP A 609 25.80 21.28 -15.24
N LEU A 610 24.92 21.90 -16.03
CA LEU A 610 23.96 21.25 -16.92
C LEU A 610 24.30 21.64 -18.37
N PRO A 611 25.21 20.92 -19.06
CA PRO A 611 25.73 21.33 -20.36
C PRO A 611 24.65 21.52 -21.43
N SER A 612 23.54 20.77 -21.35
CA SER A 612 22.44 20.89 -22.31
C SER A 612 21.66 22.18 -22.12
N PHE A 613 21.50 22.66 -20.88
CA PHE A 613 20.91 23.95 -20.58
C PHE A 613 21.88 25.09 -20.89
N ASP A 614 23.15 24.96 -20.49
CA ASP A 614 24.17 26.01 -20.66
C ASP A 614 24.37 26.41 -22.13
N GLY A 615 24.31 25.47 -23.07
CA GLY A 615 24.45 25.80 -24.48
C GLY A 615 23.17 26.27 -25.19
N LEU A 616 22.04 26.42 -24.49
CA LEU A 616 20.83 27.00 -25.08
C LEU A 616 21.00 28.50 -25.38
N PRO A 617 20.34 29.02 -26.42
CA PRO A 617 20.23 30.47 -26.62
C PRO A 617 19.58 31.15 -25.40
N GLN A 618 20.00 32.38 -25.10
CA GLN A 618 19.56 33.13 -23.91
C GLN A 618 18.02 33.20 -23.77
N ALA A 619 17.30 33.51 -24.87
CA ALA A 619 15.84 33.56 -24.85
C ALA A 619 15.18 32.21 -24.50
N GLN A 620 15.83 31.09 -24.82
CA GLN A 620 15.33 29.76 -24.45
C GLN A 620 15.70 29.40 -23.01
N LYS A 621 16.88 29.82 -22.53
CA LYS A 621 17.24 29.69 -21.11
C LYS A 621 16.22 30.39 -20.20
N GLU A 622 15.81 31.60 -20.58
CA GLU A 622 14.79 32.38 -19.84
C GLU A 622 13.45 31.65 -19.77
N ALA A 623 13.01 31.05 -20.87
CA ALA A 623 11.78 30.27 -20.90
C ALA A 623 11.86 29.02 -20.01
N VAL A 624 12.99 28.30 -20.05
CA VAL A 624 13.22 27.13 -19.19
C VAL A 624 13.27 27.52 -17.71
N ARG A 625 13.98 28.61 -17.35
CA ARG A 625 14.00 29.14 -15.98
C ARG A 625 12.62 29.52 -15.47
N PHE A 626 11.84 30.17 -16.32
CA PHE A 626 10.47 30.54 -15.97
C PHE A 626 9.68 29.30 -15.55
N THR A 627 9.80 28.17 -16.26
CA THR A 627 9.07 26.93 -15.90
C THR A 627 9.43 26.33 -14.54
N GLN A 628 10.63 26.62 -14.02
CA GLN A 628 11.17 26.12 -12.75
C GLN A 628 11.06 27.14 -11.62
N SER A 629 10.44 28.29 -11.87
CA SER A 629 10.16 29.29 -10.85
C SER A 629 9.03 28.82 -9.93
N LYS A 630 9.10 29.15 -8.64
CA LYS A 630 8.02 28.84 -7.69
C LYS A 630 6.79 29.68 -7.97
N MET A 631 5.86 29.16 -8.76
CA MET A 631 4.63 29.86 -9.15
C MET A 631 3.51 29.77 -8.11
N ASP A 632 3.59 28.83 -7.16
CA ASP A 632 2.51 28.44 -6.22
C ASP A 632 1.13 28.25 -6.88
N TYR A 633 1.12 27.95 -8.18
CA TYR A 633 -0.10 27.84 -8.97
C TYR A 633 -0.68 26.43 -8.89
N ASN A 634 -1.82 26.30 -8.22
CA ASN A 634 -2.56 25.05 -8.16
C ASN A 634 -3.70 25.03 -9.19
N MET A 635 -3.49 24.28 -10.27
CA MET A 635 -4.47 24.13 -11.33
C MET A 635 -5.78 23.48 -10.87
N GLY A 636 -5.71 22.53 -9.93
CA GLY A 636 -6.88 21.86 -9.34
C GLY A 636 -7.80 22.84 -8.64
N TRP A 637 -7.23 23.76 -7.87
CA TRP A 637 -7.96 24.83 -7.21
C TRP A 637 -8.67 25.76 -8.20
N LEU A 638 -8.05 26.06 -9.36
CA LEU A 638 -8.70 26.84 -10.40
C LEU A 638 -9.86 26.07 -11.03
N VAL A 639 -9.62 24.84 -11.51
CA VAL A 639 -10.64 24.12 -12.29
C VAL A 639 -11.89 23.79 -11.47
N GLN A 640 -11.75 23.72 -10.15
CA GLN A 640 -12.83 23.51 -9.20
C GLN A 640 -13.32 24.81 -8.53
N ALA A 641 -12.75 25.97 -8.86
CA ALA A 641 -13.04 27.27 -8.25
C ALA A 641 -12.94 27.29 -6.71
N GLU A 642 -12.10 26.43 -6.15
CA GLU A 642 -11.93 26.19 -4.71
C GLU A 642 -11.25 27.35 -3.99
N ALA A 643 -10.17 27.86 -4.58
CA ALA A 643 -9.34 28.89 -4.00
C ALA A 643 -9.77 30.30 -4.43
N PRO A 644 -9.57 31.32 -3.59
CA PRO A 644 -9.69 32.71 -4.01
C PRO A 644 -8.52 33.12 -4.94
N PRO A 645 -8.68 34.16 -5.78
CA PRO A 645 -7.67 34.65 -6.72
C PRO A 645 -6.28 34.83 -6.13
N GLY A 646 -6.14 35.41 -4.94
CA GLY A 646 -4.83 35.63 -4.34
C GLY A 646 -4.09 34.33 -3.98
N ALA A 647 -4.82 33.29 -3.60
CA ALA A 647 -4.22 31.97 -3.39
C ALA A 647 -3.87 31.24 -4.71
N LEU A 648 -4.46 31.65 -5.83
CA LEU A 648 -4.23 31.04 -7.14
C LEU A 648 -3.13 31.72 -7.93
N PHE A 649 -3.16 33.06 -7.98
CA PHE A 649 -2.49 33.80 -9.06
C PHE A 649 -1.50 34.85 -8.56
N GLU A 650 -1.44 35.19 -7.28
CA GLU A 650 -0.56 36.25 -6.75
C GLU A 650 0.91 35.96 -7.08
N THR A 651 1.47 34.88 -6.52
CA THR A 651 2.84 34.46 -6.79
C THR A 651 3.09 34.23 -8.28
N PHE A 652 2.11 33.64 -8.99
CA PHE A 652 2.26 33.39 -10.42
C PHE A 652 2.34 34.69 -11.25
N LYS A 653 1.49 35.68 -10.96
CA LYS A 653 1.53 36.99 -11.60
C LYS A 653 2.83 37.72 -11.27
N GLU A 654 3.28 37.68 -10.02
CA GLU A 654 4.56 38.25 -9.60
C GLU A 654 5.73 37.66 -10.40
N VAL A 655 5.77 36.34 -10.58
CA VAL A 655 6.79 35.67 -11.41
C VAL A 655 6.69 36.06 -12.88
N ILE A 656 5.46 36.16 -13.43
CA ILE A 656 5.26 36.61 -14.83
C ILE A 656 5.79 38.04 -15.02
N VAL A 657 5.46 38.95 -14.10
CA VAL A 657 5.85 40.36 -14.18
C VAL A 657 7.35 40.54 -13.94
N SER A 658 7.91 39.92 -12.91
CA SER A 658 9.34 40.03 -12.57
C SER A 658 10.25 39.31 -13.56
N GLY A 659 9.83 38.14 -14.04
CA GLY A 659 10.55 37.34 -15.04
C GLY A 659 10.43 37.87 -16.47
N HIS A 660 9.70 38.96 -16.70
CA HIS A 660 9.38 39.50 -18.03
C HIS A 660 8.82 38.41 -18.97
N ALA A 661 8.05 37.46 -18.41
CA ALA A 661 7.61 36.27 -19.12
C ALA A 661 6.62 36.64 -20.21
N LYS A 662 6.83 36.10 -21.42
CA LYS A 662 5.93 36.32 -22.55
C LYS A 662 4.73 35.37 -22.43
N PRO A 663 3.59 35.67 -23.09
CA PRO A 663 2.48 34.72 -23.18
C PRO A 663 2.90 33.33 -23.67
N GLN A 664 3.90 33.28 -24.54
CA GLN A 664 4.49 32.04 -25.07
C GLN A 664 5.24 31.23 -24.01
N ASP A 665 5.82 31.87 -22.99
CA ASP A 665 6.53 31.19 -21.89
C ASP A 665 5.54 30.57 -20.89
N ILE A 666 4.38 31.22 -20.69
CA ILE A 666 3.26 30.65 -19.93
C ILE A 666 2.71 29.41 -20.64
N ALA A 667 2.48 29.49 -21.95
CA ALA A 667 2.04 28.33 -22.72
C ALA A 667 3.11 27.22 -22.74
N PHE A 668 4.40 27.57 -22.80
CA PHE A 668 5.50 26.62 -22.70
C PHE A 668 5.54 25.90 -21.33
N TYR A 669 5.32 26.62 -20.23
CA TYR A 669 5.12 26.02 -18.90
C TYR A 669 3.94 25.01 -18.89
N PHE A 670 2.81 25.34 -19.52
CA PHE A 670 1.68 24.42 -19.61
C PHE A 670 1.94 23.22 -20.51
N VAL A 671 2.74 23.36 -21.57
CA VAL A 671 3.19 22.21 -22.36
C VAL A 671 4.04 21.29 -21.48
N HIS A 672 5.04 21.82 -20.76
CA HIS A 672 5.87 21.05 -19.82
C HIS A 672 5.00 20.27 -18.83
N TRP A 673 4.10 20.96 -18.12
CA TRP A 673 3.19 20.32 -17.16
C TRP A 673 2.35 19.21 -17.81
N PHE A 674 1.82 19.46 -19.02
CA PHE A 674 1.00 18.49 -19.72
C PHE A 674 1.79 17.23 -20.10
N VAL A 675 3.00 17.39 -20.64
CA VAL A 675 3.81 16.24 -21.10
C VAL A 675 4.50 15.50 -19.95
N ASP A 676 4.88 16.18 -18.86
CA ASP A 676 5.36 15.50 -17.64
C ASP A 676 4.25 14.61 -17.06
N LEU A 677 3.04 15.16 -16.90
CA LEU A 677 1.90 14.37 -16.45
C LEU A 677 1.57 13.23 -17.43
N ALA A 678 1.75 13.43 -18.73
CA ALA A 678 1.60 12.38 -19.72
C ALA A 678 2.60 11.22 -19.51
N GLY A 679 3.84 11.54 -19.12
CA GLY A 679 4.91 10.60 -18.81
C GLY A 679 4.86 10.00 -17.40
N ALA A 680 3.82 10.28 -16.59
CA ALA A 680 3.79 9.89 -15.18
C ALA A 680 3.81 8.38 -14.89
N GLU A 681 3.63 7.53 -15.90
CA GLU A 681 3.67 6.06 -15.80
C GLU A 681 4.96 5.51 -16.43
N PRO A 682 5.68 4.58 -15.78
CA PRO A 682 7.03 4.18 -16.17
C PRO A 682 7.04 3.11 -17.28
N PHE A 683 6.17 3.27 -18.29
CA PHE A 683 5.99 2.34 -19.41
C PHE A 683 5.89 3.13 -20.74
N PRO A 684 6.96 3.82 -21.15
CA PRO A 684 6.93 4.75 -22.28
C PRO A 684 6.49 4.14 -23.61
N LEU A 685 6.60 2.82 -23.80
CA LEU A 685 6.18 2.15 -25.05
C LEU A 685 4.70 1.79 -25.09
N GLU A 686 3.99 1.89 -23.97
CA GLU A 686 2.55 1.62 -23.84
C GLU A 686 1.67 2.85 -24.16
N GLY A 687 2.28 3.97 -24.56
CA GLY A 687 1.58 5.24 -24.75
C GLY A 687 1.37 5.98 -23.42
N CYS A 688 0.58 7.05 -23.46
CA CYS A 688 0.28 7.88 -22.30
C CYS A 688 -0.78 7.25 -21.39
N GLU A 689 -0.41 6.20 -20.64
CA GLU A 689 -1.36 5.51 -19.76
C GLU A 689 -2.00 6.42 -18.71
N LYS A 690 -1.27 7.44 -18.24
CA LYS A 690 -1.78 8.37 -17.25
C LYS A 690 -3.09 9.00 -17.72
N PHE A 691 -3.07 9.69 -18.86
CA PHE A 691 -4.27 10.34 -19.37
C PHE A 691 -5.29 9.36 -19.92
N VAL A 692 -4.82 8.33 -20.62
CA VAL A 692 -5.69 7.47 -21.41
C VAL A 692 -6.46 6.46 -20.55
N LEU A 693 -5.83 5.94 -19.49
CA LEU A 693 -6.41 4.87 -18.67
C LEU A 693 -6.72 5.29 -17.24
N LYS A 694 -5.98 6.26 -16.68
CA LYS A 694 -5.98 6.55 -15.24
C LYS A 694 -6.50 7.95 -14.89
N PHE A 695 -6.66 8.84 -15.86
CA PHE A 695 -7.09 10.22 -15.65
C PHE A 695 -8.51 10.46 -16.17
N PRO A 696 -9.40 11.09 -15.39
CA PRO A 696 -10.73 11.42 -15.89
C PRO A 696 -10.67 12.44 -17.04
N LEU A 697 -11.11 12.05 -18.24
CA LEU A 697 -11.09 12.90 -19.44
C LEU A 697 -11.78 14.26 -19.24
N LYS A 698 -12.93 14.28 -18.52
CA LYS A 698 -13.64 15.53 -18.20
C LYS A 698 -12.77 16.53 -17.44
N VAL A 699 -11.93 16.03 -16.54
CA VAL A 699 -11.02 16.87 -15.75
C VAL A 699 -9.87 17.37 -16.63
N LEU A 700 -9.31 16.51 -17.49
CA LEU A 700 -8.30 16.91 -18.47
C LEU A 700 -8.79 18.03 -19.40
N GLN A 701 -10.01 17.90 -19.90
CA GLN A 701 -10.61 18.89 -20.79
C GLN A 701 -10.74 20.25 -20.10
N GLN A 702 -11.14 20.27 -18.82
CA GLN A 702 -11.24 21.51 -18.05
C GLN A 702 -9.88 22.17 -17.81
N PHE A 703 -8.81 21.38 -17.64
CA PHE A 703 -7.46 21.93 -17.59
C PHE A 703 -7.08 22.63 -18.89
N LEU A 704 -7.21 21.92 -20.02
CA LEU A 704 -6.92 22.48 -21.35
C LEU A 704 -7.72 23.76 -21.62
N ASP A 705 -9.00 23.77 -21.25
CA ASP A 705 -9.85 24.94 -21.47
C ASP A 705 -9.42 26.15 -20.62
N SER A 706 -8.94 25.90 -19.39
CA SER A 706 -8.51 26.95 -18.47
C SER A 706 -7.28 27.72 -18.98
N PHE A 707 -6.40 27.09 -19.76
CA PHE A 707 -5.13 27.70 -20.20
C PHE A 707 -5.33 28.98 -21.00
N SER A 708 -6.36 28.99 -21.85
CA SER A 708 -6.73 30.15 -22.67
C SER A 708 -7.13 31.38 -21.85
N ILE A 709 -7.58 31.16 -20.62
CA ILE A 709 -7.98 32.20 -19.67
C ILE A 709 -6.78 32.59 -18.81
N VAL A 710 -6.05 31.61 -18.27
CA VAL A 710 -4.88 31.85 -17.39
C VAL A 710 -3.77 32.61 -18.12
N LYS A 711 -3.54 32.37 -19.42
CA LYS A 711 -2.55 33.14 -20.18
C LYS A 711 -2.81 34.66 -20.19
N THR A 712 -4.07 35.08 -20.00
CA THR A 712 -4.41 36.52 -19.93
C THR A 712 -3.89 37.19 -18.67
N LEU A 713 -3.37 36.41 -17.71
CA LEU A 713 -2.61 36.88 -16.56
C LEU A 713 -1.32 37.58 -16.96
N SER A 714 -0.74 37.34 -18.14
CA SER A 714 0.37 38.17 -18.66
C SER A 714 -0.05 39.57 -19.13
N GLY A 715 -1.35 39.79 -19.36
CA GLY A 715 -1.89 41.04 -19.87
C GLY A 715 -2.21 42.07 -18.78
N PRO A 716 -3.00 43.10 -19.12
CA PRO A 716 -3.38 44.17 -18.18
C PRO A 716 -4.42 43.72 -17.14
N LYS A 717 -4.94 42.49 -17.26
CA LYS A 717 -5.95 41.97 -16.32
C LYS A 717 -5.31 41.66 -14.96
N THR A 718 -6.09 41.92 -13.91
CA THR A 718 -5.74 41.49 -12.55
C THR A 718 -6.11 40.02 -12.33
N GLU A 719 -5.53 39.41 -11.31
CA GLU A 719 -5.79 38.06 -10.81
C GLU A 719 -7.30 37.83 -10.62
N THR A 720 -7.98 38.79 -10.00
CA THR A 720 -9.43 38.74 -9.78
C THR A 720 -10.21 38.76 -11.08
N GLN A 721 -9.81 39.59 -12.06
CA GLN A 721 -10.49 39.65 -13.36
C GLN A 721 -10.31 38.35 -14.16
N VAL A 722 -9.10 37.77 -14.15
CA VAL A 722 -8.82 36.48 -14.80
C VAL A 722 -9.67 35.37 -14.20
N PHE A 723 -9.76 35.30 -12.87
CA PHE A 723 -10.62 34.32 -12.19
C PHE A 723 -12.10 34.55 -12.48
N GLU A 724 -12.56 35.80 -12.50
CA GLU A 724 -13.95 36.12 -12.83
C GLU A 724 -14.33 35.71 -14.24
N ASP A 725 -13.45 35.95 -15.21
CA ASP A 725 -13.63 35.52 -16.59
C ASP A 725 -13.71 33.99 -16.69
N TYR A 726 -12.90 33.28 -15.92
CA TYR A 726 -12.98 31.82 -15.81
C TYR A 726 -14.35 31.37 -15.27
N LEU A 727 -14.86 31.99 -14.21
CA LEU A 727 -16.18 31.67 -13.66
C LEU A 727 -17.32 31.96 -14.64
N LYS A 728 -17.29 33.11 -15.31
CA LYS A 728 -18.28 33.49 -16.33
C LYS A 728 -18.26 32.51 -17.50
N TRP A 729 -17.06 32.14 -17.97
CA TRP A 729 -16.90 31.16 -19.03
C TRP A 729 -17.48 29.79 -18.64
N ARG A 730 -17.18 29.29 -17.43
CA ARG A 730 -17.74 28.02 -16.94
C ARG A 730 -19.26 28.03 -16.83
N TRP A 731 -19.84 29.16 -16.42
CA TRP A 731 -21.29 29.32 -16.36
C TRP A 731 -21.91 29.24 -17.75
N LEU A 732 -21.35 29.98 -18.72
CA LEU A 732 -21.86 30.03 -20.09
C LEU A 732 -21.65 28.72 -20.86
N ALA A 733 -20.64 27.94 -20.50
CA ALA A 733 -20.39 26.61 -21.07
C ALA A 733 -21.51 25.60 -20.72
N ASP A 734 -22.20 25.79 -19.58
CA ASP A 734 -23.42 25.06 -19.26
C ASP A 734 -24.63 25.82 -19.79
N GLY A 735 -25.00 25.54 -21.03
CA GLY A 735 -26.15 26.15 -21.72
C GLY A 735 -27.50 25.96 -21.01
N THR A 736 -27.57 25.17 -19.93
CA THR A 736 -28.79 24.94 -19.17
C THR A 736 -29.00 25.95 -18.02
N LEU A 737 -27.98 26.71 -17.61
CA LEU A 737 -28.04 27.62 -16.44
C LEU A 737 -28.67 28.99 -16.73
N GLY A 738 -28.79 29.37 -18.00
CA GLY A 738 -29.35 30.66 -18.42
C GLY A 738 -28.36 31.82 -18.24
N ALA A 739 -28.90 33.04 -18.07
CA ALA A 739 -28.10 34.26 -17.97
C ALA A 739 -27.15 34.27 -16.75
N LEU A 740 -26.05 35.02 -16.87
CA LEU A 740 -25.09 35.20 -15.77
C LEU A 740 -25.78 35.79 -14.54
N PRO A 741 -25.47 35.29 -13.32
CA PRO A 741 -26.04 35.84 -12.11
C PRO A 741 -25.47 37.24 -11.85
N VAL A 742 -26.31 38.17 -11.41
CA VAL A 742 -25.94 39.55 -11.07
C VAL A 742 -26.28 39.87 -9.61
N GLY A 743 -25.54 40.79 -9.00
CA GLY A 743 -25.78 41.25 -7.64
C GLY A 743 -25.12 40.40 -6.55
N VAL A 744 -25.56 40.59 -5.30
CA VAL A 744 -25.03 39.88 -4.13
C VAL A 744 -25.18 38.36 -4.30
N GLY A 745 -24.10 37.63 -4.06
CA GLY A 745 -24.06 36.17 -4.21
C GLY A 745 -23.82 35.65 -5.63
N SER A 746 -23.64 36.54 -6.63
CA SER A 746 -23.30 36.14 -8.01
C SER A 746 -22.04 35.27 -8.08
N ILE A 747 -20.96 35.72 -7.45
CA ILE A 747 -19.68 35.00 -7.39
C ILE A 747 -19.83 33.66 -6.66
N ALA A 748 -20.52 33.66 -5.51
CA ALA A 748 -20.77 32.43 -4.77
C ALA A 748 -21.50 31.40 -5.62
N ARG A 749 -22.56 31.79 -6.34
CA ARG A 749 -23.30 30.89 -7.24
C ARG A 749 -22.42 30.33 -8.35
N MET A 750 -21.62 31.17 -9.01
CA MET A 750 -20.72 30.70 -10.08
C MET A 750 -19.66 29.73 -9.52
N ARG A 751 -19.04 30.05 -8.39
CA ARG A 751 -18.05 29.17 -7.74
C ARG A 751 -18.65 27.84 -7.31
N LEU A 752 -19.80 27.84 -6.63
CA LEU A 752 -20.48 26.63 -6.17
C LEU A 752 -20.87 25.70 -7.32
N VAL A 753 -21.33 26.25 -8.45
CA VAL A 753 -21.61 25.48 -9.66
C VAL A 753 -20.34 24.81 -10.20
N VAL A 754 -19.22 25.53 -10.24
CA VAL A 754 -17.93 24.98 -10.71
C VAL A 754 -17.41 23.91 -9.75
N MET A 755 -17.52 24.13 -8.43
CA MET A 755 -17.12 23.17 -7.39
C MET A 755 -17.90 21.84 -7.49
N ALA A 756 -19.19 21.92 -7.80
CA ALA A 756 -20.06 20.75 -7.93
C ALA A 756 -19.73 19.86 -9.14
N GLN A 757 -19.02 20.40 -10.16
CA GLN A 757 -18.56 19.64 -11.34
C GLN A 757 -19.70 18.90 -12.09
N GLY A 758 -20.94 19.41 -11.96
CA GLY A 758 -22.17 18.81 -12.47
C GLY A 758 -23.40 19.42 -11.77
N ASP A 759 -24.59 19.12 -12.26
CA ASP A 759 -25.87 19.44 -11.61
C ASP A 759 -26.08 20.93 -11.25
N GLY A 760 -25.54 21.86 -12.05
CA GLY A 760 -25.55 23.30 -11.73
C GLY A 760 -26.96 23.89 -11.50
N LYS A 761 -28.00 23.34 -12.13
CA LYS A 761 -29.40 23.69 -11.83
C LYS A 761 -29.82 23.34 -10.40
N ALA A 762 -29.41 22.18 -9.90
CA ALA A 762 -29.71 21.76 -8.54
C ALA A 762 -28.98 22.64 -7.52
N ILE A 763 -27.70 22.94 -7.78
CA ILE A 763 -26.91 23.88 -6.96
C ILE A 763 -27.56 25.26 -6.90
N THR A 764 -27.91 25.83 -8.05
CA THR A 764 -28.51 27.17 -8.12
C THR A 764 -29.88 27.23 -7.44
N LYS A 765 -30.71 26.20 -7.61
CA LYS A 765 -31.99 26.07 -6.88
C LYS A 765 -31.78 26.01 -5.37
N ALA A 766 -30.87 25.16 -4.91
CA ALA A 766 -30.60 24.99 -3.50
C ALA A 766 -29.99 26.26 -2.87
N PHE A 767 -29.17 27.02 -3.61
CA PHE A 767 -28.65 28.30 -3.13
C PHE A 767 -29.75 29.33 -2.85
N VAL A 768 -30.82 29.33 -3.66
CA VAL A 768 -32.01 30.19 -3.43
C VAL A 768 -32.76 29.75 -2.17
N GLN A 769 -32.81 28.44 -1.90
CA GLN A 769 -33.50 27.83 -0.77
C GLN A 769 -32.73 27.93 0.56
N LEU A 770 -31.45 28.32 0.54
CA LEU A 770 -30.66 28.49 1.75
C LEU A 770 -31.30 29.48 2.73
N PRO A 771 -31.20 29.23 4.05
CA PRO A 771 -31.50 30.24 5.05
C PRO A 771 -30.73 31.54 4.77
N GLY A 772 -31.37 32.69 5.01
CA GLY A 772 -30.79 33.99 4.69
C GLY A 772 -29.38 34.19 5.28
N SER A 773 -29.17 33.72 6.51
CA SER A 773 -27.88 33.78 7.21
C SER A 773 -26.78 32.88 6.62
N ASP A 774 -27.14 31.74 6.03
CA ASP A 774 -26.17 30.85 5.37
C ASP A 774 -25.83 31.39 3.98
N ARG A 775 -26.86 31.87 3.26
CA ARG A 775 -26.69 32.50 1.95
C ARG A 775 -25.82 33.74 2.02
N GLU A 776 -25.97 34.56 3.06
CA GLU A 776 -25.14 35.75 3.30
C GLU A 776 -23.66 35.39 3.53
N VAL A 777 -23.40 34.39 4.39
CA VAL A 777 -22.02 33.91 4.65
C VAL A 777 -21.37 33.42 3.36
N LEU A 778 -22.03 32.54 2.60
CA LEU A 778 -21.49 32.06 1.33
C LEU A 778 -21.29 33.20 0.33
N SER A 779 -22.24 34.13 0.23
CA SER A 779 -22.17 35.28 -0.67
C SER A 779 -20.99 36.18 -0.37
N LYS A 780 -20.70 36.42 0.92
CA LYS A 780 -19.60 37.27 1.37
C LYS A 780 -18.25 36.56 1.26
N GLU A 781 -18.12 35.39 1.87
CA GLU A 781 -16.82 34.70 2.00
C GLU A 781 -16.29 34.20 0.66
N LEU A 782 -17.15 33.68 -0.22
CA LEU A 782 -16.72 33.25 -1.56
C LEU A 782 -16.43 34.41 -2.52
N ALA A 783 -16.86 35.63 -2.18
CA ALA A 783 -16.56 36.84 -2.94
C ALA A 783 -15.27 37.56 -2.46
N LEU A 784 -14.65 37.13 -1.36
CA LEU A 784 -13.35 37.65 -0.95
C LEU A 784 -12.25 37.16 -1.91
N THR A 785 -11.47 38.10 -2.43
CA THR A 785 -10.48 37.85 -3.48
C THR A 785 -9.15 37.34 -2.92
N GLY A 786 -8.85 37.64 -1.66
CA GLY A 786 -7.52 37.45 -1.09
C GLY A 786 -6.46 38.36 -1.72
N MET A 787 -6.87 39.42 -2.44
CA MET A 787 -5.97 40.39 -3.06
C MET A 787 -6.28 41.79 -2.51
N GLN A 788 -5.25 42.57 -2.19
CA GLN A 788 -5.44 43.94 -1.73
C GLN A 788 -6.02 44.81 -2.87
N ALA A 789 -7.04 45.62 -2.55
CA ALA A 789 -7.68 46.57 -3.48
C ALA A 789 -8.29 45.97 -4.77
N GLN A 790 -8.45 44.64 -4.88
CA GLN A 790 -9.14 44.02 -6.00
C GLN A 790 -10.53 43.52 -5.63
N ARG A 791 -11.47 43.62 -6.57
CA ARG A 791 -12.86 43.17 -6.44
C ARG A 791 -13.40 42.58 -7.73
N TYR A 792 -14.38 41.72 -7.59
CA TYR A 792 -15.14 41.21 -8.73
C TYR A 792 -16.07 42.29 -9.30
N SER A 793 -16.17 42.37 -10.62
CA SER A 793 -17.08 43.27 -11.32
C SER A 793 -18.56 42.86 -11.17
N ALA A 794 -18.84 41.56 -11.09
CA ALA A 794 -20.19 41.03 -10.89
C ALA A 794 -20.71 41.11 -9.45
N ALA A 795 -19.86 41.43 -8.47
CA ALA A 795 -20.27 41.60 -7.07
C ALA A 795 -20.77 43.03 -6.84
N CYS A 796 -21.96 43.17 -6.26
CA CYS A 796 -22.52 44.48 -5.87
C CYS A 796 -22.44 44.66 -4.35
N GLY A 797 -22.04 45.85 -3.89
CA GLY A 797 -21.99 46.24 -2.47
C GLY A 797 -20.72 47.02 -2.12
N GLU A 798 -20.85 48.04 -1.26
CA GLU A 798 -19.72 48.86 -0.78
C GLU A 798 -18.81 48.10 0.22
N ASP A 799 -19.32 47.02 0.84
CA ASP A 799 -18.66 46.27 1.93
C ASP A 799 -17.70 45.13 1.50
N ILE A 800 -17.53 44.86 0.20
CA ILE A 800 -16.73 43.71 -0.29
C ILE A 800 -15.25 44.06 -0.52
N THR A 801 -14.86 45.33 -0.36
CA THR A 801 -13.49 45.75 -0.70
C THR A 801 -12.61 45.93 0.53
N SER A 802 -11.50 45.19 0.53
CA SER A 802 -10.31 45.41 1.37
C SER A 802 -10.36 44.89 2.80
N VAL A 803 -11.05 43.78 3.07
CA VAL A 803 -10.87 43.03 4.33
C VAL A 803 -10.41 41.61 4.07
N GLY A 804 -9.63 41.05 4.98
CA GLY A 804 -9.22 39.65 4.95
C GLY A 804 -8.96 39.10 6.35
N PRO A 805 -8.43 37.88 6.50
CA PRO A 805 -7.96 37.03 5.40
C PRO A 805 -9.12 36.42 4.62
N ALA A 806 -8.89 36.12 3.33
CA ALA A 806 -9.78 35.28 2.55
C ALA A 806 -9.64 33.81 2.99
N ILE A 807 -10.76 33.10 3.06
CA ILE A 807 -10.79 31.72 3.56
C ILE A 807 -10.89 30.76 2.38
N LEU A 808 -9.89 29.88 2.25
CA LEU A 808 -9.91 28.72 1.36
C LEU A 808 -10.39 27.52 2.18
N VAL A 809 -11.53 26.93 1.82
CA VAL A 809 -11.99 25.67 2.44
C VAL A 809 -11.53 24.51 1.58
N TYR A 810 -10.46 23.84 2.01
CA TYR A 810 -9.83 22.76 1.25
C TYR A 810 -10.65 21.47 1.36
N TYR A 811 -10.97 20.90 0.21
CA TYR A 811 -11.97 19.87 -0.09
C TYR A 811 -13.44 20.33 -0.17
N ALA A 812 -13.73 21.63 -0.27
CA ALA A 812 -15.09 22.09 -0.53
C ALA A 812 -15.72 21.51 -1.82
N PRO A 813 -14.99 21.37 -2.95
CA PRO A 813 -15.52 20.69 -4.14
C PRO A 813 -15.89 19.24 -3.90
N ALA A 814 -15.06 18.49 -3.15
CA ALA A 814 -15.33 17.09 -2.84
C ALA A 814 -16.59 16.93 -1.97
N LEU A 815 -16.79 17.82 -0.98
CA LEU A 815 -18.03 17.88 -0.20
C LEU A 815 -19.26 18.08 -1.10
N LEU A 816 -19.20 19.03 -2.03
CA LEU A 816 -20.31 19.31 -2.96
C LEU A 816 -20.53 18.18 -3.98
N GLN A 817 -19.48 17.53 -4.46
CA GLN A 817 -19.59 16.43 -5.42
C GLN A 817 -20.12 15.15 -4.79
N LYS A 818 -19.90 14.93 -3.48
CA LYS A 818 -20.34 13.72 -2.77
C LYS A 818 -21.65 13.92 -2.04
N ALA A 819 -21.66 14.76 -1.00
CA ALA A 819 -22.86 15.07 -0.24
C ALA A 819 -23.82 15.92 -1.07
N GLY A 820 -23.30 16.93 -1.77
CA GLY A 820 -24.12 17.84 -2.57
C GLY A 820 -24.77 17.18 -3.80
N LYS A 821 -24.23 16.07 -4.32
CA LYS A 821 -24.90 15.31 -5.39
C LYS A 821 -26.22 14.67 -4.92
N GLN A 822 -26.31 14.31 -3.65
CA GLN A 822 -27.53 13.75 -3.05
C GLN A 822 -28.42 14.85 -2.50
N ASP A 823 -27.83 15.78 -1.76
CA ASP A 823 -28.52 16.91 -1.13
C ASP A 823 -27.66 18.18 -1.20
N PRO A 824 -27.80 18.97 -2.27
CA PRO A 824 -27.08 20.22 -2.46
C PRO A 824 -27.28 21.22 -1.32
N LEU A 825 -28.49 21.26 -0.75
CA LEU A 825 -28.86 22.24 0.27
C LEU A 825 -28.07 21.99 1.55
N SER A 826 -28.10 20.74 2.03
CA SER A 826 -27.39 20.33 3.24
C SER A 826 -25.88 20.51 3.13
N ALA A 827 -25.28 20.17 1.97
CA ALA A 827 -23.85 20.38 1.75
C ALA A 827 -23.46 21.87 1.79
N MET A 828 -24.30 22.75 1.24
CA MET A 828 -24.06 24.21 1.31
C MET A 828 -24.27 24.79 2.71
N ILE A 829 -25.19 24.26 3.51
CA ILE A 829 -25.34 24.63 4.93
C ILE A 829 -24.08 24.28 5.71
N VAL A 830 -23.54 23.07 5.51
CA VAL A 830 -22.28 22.63 6.13
C VAL A 830 -21.13 23.57 5.75
N LEU A 831 -21.00 23.90 4.46
CA LEU A 831 -19.96 24.82 3.98
C LEU A 831 -20.12 26.23 4.59
N ALA A 832 -21.34 26.74 4.67
CA ALA A 832 -21.63 28.04 5.28
C ALA A 832 -21.24 28.06 6.76
N GLU A 833 -21.53 26.98 7.50
CA GLU A 833 -21.17 26.87 8.91
C GLU A 833 -19.65 26.79 9.12
N VAL A 834 -18.92 26.03 8.30
CA VAL A 834 -17.45 25.99 8.36
C VAL A 834 -16.87 27.39 8.15
N LEU A 835 -17.33 28.12 7.14
CA LEU A 835 -16.89 29.48 6.85
C LEU A 835 -17.23 30.46 7.98
N ARG A 836 -18.42 30.34 8.57
CA ARG A 836 -18.87 31.14 9.71
C ARG A 836 -17.95 30.97 10.92
N GLN A 837 -17.67 29.72 11.30
CA GLN A 837 -16.81 29.44 12.45
C GLN A 837 -15.34 29.76 12.17
N ALA A 838 -14.88 29.60 10.92
CA ALA A 838 -13.57 30.06 10.51
C ALA A 838 -13.44 31.57 10.66
N ARG A 839 -14.45 32.35 10.28
CA ARG A 839 -14.44 33.81 10.46
C ARG A 839 -14.32 34.24 11.94
N VAL A 840 -14.80 33.42 12.89
CA VAL A 840 -14.60 33.66 14.33
C VAL A 840 -13.12 33.48 14.73
N LEU A 841 -12.45 32.43 14.22
CA LEU A 841 -11.05 32.13 14.50
C LEU A 841 -10.05 33.04 13.74
N TRP A 842 -10.48 33.58 12.60
CA TRP A 842 -9.75 34.54 11.78
C TRP A 842 -10.64 35.75 11.45
N PRO A 843 -10.81 36.67 12.42
CA PRO A 843 -11.61 37.87 12.24
C PRO A 843 -11.17 38.68 11.02
N SER A 844 -12.14 39.18 10.26
CA SER A 844 -11.84 40.00 9.08
C SER A 844 -11.37 41.38 9.51
N SER A 845 -10.29 41.89 8.91
CA SER A 845 -9.80 43.26 9.12
C SER A 845 -9.07 43.78 7.88
N GLU A 846 -8.98 45.10 7.76
CA GLU A 846 -8.26 45.75 6.64
C GLU A 846 -6.77 45.39 6.58
N PRO A 847 -5.99 45.32 7.69
CA PRO A 847 -4.58 44.92 7.64
C PRO A 847 -4.35 43.47 7.21
N GLN A 848 -5.41 42.67 7.17
CA GLN A 848 -5.38 41.29 6.71
C GLN A 848 -5.92 41.15 5.29
N ALA A 849 -6.28 42.25 4.62
CA ALA A 849 -6.55 42.26 3.18
C ALA A 849 -5.30 41.77 2.43
N GLY A 850 -5.50 40.98 1.37
CA GLY A 850 -4.41 40.30 0.67
C GLY A 850 -3.92 39.00 1.35
N LYS A 851 -4.28 38.75 2.61
CA LYS A 851 -3.90 37.50 3.29
C LYS A 851 -4.92 36.40 3.05
N ARG A 852 -4.47 35.16 3.21
CA ARG A 852 -5.28 33.94 3.05
C ARG A 852 -5.09 32.99 4.21
N VAL A 853 -6.13 32.20 4.48
CA VAL A 853 -6.10 31.09 5.44
C VAL A 853 -6.70 29.84 4.81
N ILE A 854 -6.16 28.68 5.16
CA ILE A 854 -6.61 27.37 4.67
C ILE A 854 -7.34 26.64 5.79
N VAL A 855 -8.58 26.25 5.52
CA VAL A 855 -9.40 25.42 6.42
C VAL A 855 -9.64 24.07 5.78
N ARG A 856 -9.01 23.04 6.33
CA ARG A 856 -9.09 21.66 5.87
C ARG A 856 -10.37 20.98 6.36
N ILE A 857 -11.15 20.40 5.45
CA ILE A 857 -12.36 19.63 5.78
C ILE A 857 -12.26 18.15 5.39
N ASP A 858 -11.06 17.57 5.47
CA ASP A 858 -10.77 16.16 5.14
C ASP A 858 -11.79 15.19 5.73
N ASN A 859 -12.17 15.39 7.00
CA ASN A 859 -13.13 14.52 7.70
C ASN A 859 -14.58 14.63 7.21
N LEU A 860 -14.92 15.71 6.49
CA LEU A 860 -16.27 15.97 5.98
C LEU A 860 -16.43 15.57 4.51
N LYS A 861 -15.35 15.64 3.70
CA LYS A 861 -15.42 15.52 2.24
C LYS A 861 -16.04 14.20 1.75
N ASP A 862 -15.87 13.14 2.54
CA ASP A 862 -16.28 11.78 2.21
C ASP A 862 -17.57 11.32 2.89
N LYS A 863 -18.24 12.19 3.64
CA LYS A 863 -19.49 11.87 4.33
C LYS A 863 -20.71 12.17 3.44
N ASP A 864 -21.78 11.42 3.63
CA ASP A 864 -23.09 11.75 3.06
C ASP A 864 -23.78 12.86 3.89
N ALA A 865 -24.81 13.48 3.30
CA ALA A 865 -25.52 14.58 3.92
C ALA A 865 -26.20 14.20 5.26
N HIS A 866 -26.69 12.97 5.39
CA HIS A 866 -27.35 12.52 6.62
C HIS A 866 -26.35 12.42 7.78
N THR A 867 -25.19 11.78 7.54
CA THR A 867 -24.11 11.63 8.52
C THR A 867 -23.51 12.98 8.95
N LEU A 868 -23.47 13.97 8.05
CA LEU A 868 -22.99 15.32 8.36
C LEU A 868 -23.93 16.05 9.32
N LEU A 869 -25.24 16.00 9.07
CA LEU A 869 -26.23 16.74 9.85
C LEU A 869 -26.57 16.09 11.20
N GLN A 870 -26.34 14.78 11.34
CA GLN A 870 -26.61 14.01 12.56
C GLN A 870 -25.33 13.28 13.03
N PRO A 871 -24.35 14.00 13.60
CA PRO A 871 -23.21 13.34 14.23
C PRO A 871 -23.70 12.43 15.37
N ASP A 872 -23.01 11.29 15.56
CA ASP A 872 -23.22 10.43 16.72
C ASP A 872 -23.22 11.26 18.01
N SER A 873 -24.22 11.07 18.87
CA SER A 873 -24.41 11.78 20.14
C SER A 873 -23.20 11.76 21.08
N SER A 874 -22.27 10.82 20.88
CA SER A 874 -21.01 10.72 21.62
C SER A 874 -19.91 11.68 21.14
N ASN A 875 -20.09 12.29 19.96
CA ASN A 875 -19.08 13.08 19.26
C ASN A 875 -19.64 14.42 18.73
N MET A 876 -18.76 15.40 18.56
CA MET A 876 -19.09 16.67 17.91
C MET A 876 -18.04 17.08 16.89
N TRP A 877 -18.47 17.88 15.91
CA TRP A 877 -17.58 18.49 14.94
C TRP A 877 -17.05 19.82 15.48
N VAL A 878 -15.73 19.97 15.45
CA VAL A 878 -15.05 21.21 15.82
C VAL A 878 -14.11 21.65 14.71
N LEU A 879 -14.05 22.95 14.48
CA LEU A 879 -12.99 23.59 13.73
C LEU A 879 -11.86 23.96 14.69
N ASN A 880 -10.66 23.46 14.42
CA ASN A 880 -9.45 23.75 15.20
C ASN A 880 -8.49 24.62 14.37
N LYS A 881 -8.07 25.75 14.92
CA LYS A 881 -7.00 26.62 14.44
C LYS A 881 -5.64 26.03 14.81
N THR A 882 -4.96 25.46 13.82
CA THR A 882 -3.64 24.82 13.99
C THR A 882 -2.48 25.80 13.85
N SER A 883 -2.66 26.90 13.12
CA SER A 883 -1.66 27.96 12.97
C SER A 883 -2.34 29.32 12.76
N SER A 884 -1.55 30.38 12.54
CA SER A 884 -2.09 31.67 12.10
C SER A 884 -2.70 31.62 10.69
N ALA A 885 -2.28 30.66 9.86
CA ALA A 885 -2.69 30.52 8.46
C ALA A 885 -3.57 29.28 8.19
N ASP A 886 -3.65 28.34 9.13
CA ASP A 886 -4.25 27.02 8.89
C ASP A 886 -5.19 26.58 10.01
N GLY A 887 -6.22 25.84 9.63
CA GLY A 887 -7.04 25.05 10.53
C GLY A 887 -7.60 23.80 9.88
N ALA A 888 -8.21 22.96 10.71
CA ALA A 888 -8.82 21.71 10.26
C ALA A 888 -10.09 21.40 11.05
N VAL A 889 -11.09 20.85 10.36
CA VAL A 889 -12.27 20.28 10.99
C VAL A 889 -11.96 18.88 11.50
N LYS A 890 -12.25 18.63 12.77
CA LYS A 890 -12.04 17.35 13.45
C LYS A 890 -13.30 16.91 14.17
N GLN A 891 -13.44 15.60 14.34
CA GLN A 891 -14.45 15.04 15.23
C GLN A 891 -13.82 14.78 16.58
N ILE A 892 -14.48 15.20 17.65
CA ILE A 892 -14.01 15.00 19.02
C ILE A 892 -15.10 14.38 19.90
N PRO A 893 -14.75 13.53 20.86
CA PRO A 893 -15.69 13.05 21.87
C PRO A 893 -16.24 14.19 22.72
N VAL A 894 -17.54 14.16 22.99
CA VAL A 894 -18.24 15.12 23.88
C VAL A 894 -17.62 15.10 25.29
N SER A 895 -17.03 13.99 25.72
CA SER A 895 -16.32 13.88 27.00
C SER A 895 -15.09 14.80 27.11
N LEU A 896 -14.48 15.19 25.99
CA LEU A 896 -13.29 16.04 25.97
C LEU A 896 -13.61 17.54 25.94
N ILE A 897 -14.88 17.95 25.94
CA ILE A 897 -15.29 19.37 25.94
C ILE A 897 -14.60 20.19 27.04
N GLY A 898 -14.40 19.59 28.21
CA GLY A 898 -13.79 20.25 29.36
C GLY A 898 -12.29 20.55 29.21
N THR A 899 -11.60 19.89 28.28
CA THR A 899 -10.14 20.01 28.09
C THR A 899 -9.76 20.80 26.84
N ILE A 900 -10.75 21.29 26.07
CA ILE A 900 -10.52 22.03 24.83
C ILE A 900 -10.20 23.50 25.11
N ASP A 901 -9.18 24.01 24.45
CA ASP A 901 -8.94 25.44 24.35
C ASP A 901 -9.89 26.09 23.32
N TRP A 902 -10.91 26.79 23.83
CA TRP A 902 -11.91 27.49 23.03
C TRP A 902 -11.38 28.76 22.34
N ASN A 903 -10.13 29.17 22.60
CA ASN A 903 -9.49 30.24 21.82
C ASN A 903 -9.00 29.74 20.46
N THR A 904 -8.74 28.44 20.35
CA THR A 904 -8.28 27.78 19.12
C THR A 904 -9.35 26.89 18.49
N HIS A 905 -10.48 26.65 19.17
CA HIS A 905 -11.54 25.76 18.69
C HIS A 905 -12.89 26.46 18.58
N GLN A 906 -13.68 26.09 17.56
CA GLN A 906 -15.09 26.47 17.43
C GLN A 906 -15.94 25.24 17.13
N VAL A 907 -17.13 25.15 17.72
CA VAL A 907 -18.07 24.06 17.44
C VAL A 907 -18.80 24.35 16.12
N LEU A 908 -18.94 23.33 15.28
CA LEU A 908 -19.76 23.41 14.06
C LEU A 908 -21.20 22.99 14.35
N HIS A 909 -22.16 23.84 13.98
CA HIS A 909 -23.59 23.62 14.19
C HIS A 909 -24.36 23.50 12.87
N PHE A 910 -24.68 22.28 12.45
CA PHE A 910 -25.23 22.04 11.11
C PHE A 910 -26.77 22.13 10.98
N VAL A 911 -27.55 21.92 12.05
CA VAL A 911 -29.01 22.17 12.04
C VAL A 911 -29.50 22.59 13.44
N GLY A 912 -30.44 23.52 13.49
CA GLY A 912 -31.01 24.11 14.70
C GLY A 912 -31.67 23.11 15.66
N THR A 913 -30.94 22.72 16.70
CA THR A 913 -31.57 22.33 17.97
C THR A 913 -31.94 23.61 18.70
N SER A 914 -33.17 24.09 18.50
CA SER A 914 -33.78 25.21 19.26
C SER A 914 -33.75 25.00 20.79
N ARG A 915 -33.29 23.85 21.28
CA ARG A 915 -33.10 23.54 22.70
C ARG A 915 -31.72 23.89 23.28
N SER A 916 -30.66 24.09 22.50
CA SER A 916 -29.31 24.32 23.05
C SER A 916 -28.90 25.80 23.14
N ARG A 917 -29.50 26.68 22.33
CA ARG A 917 -29.19 28.12 22.30
C ARG A 917 -29.37 28.83 23.66
N THR A 918 -30.28 28.35 24.51
CA THR A 918 -30.62 29.02 25.78
C THR A 918 -29.66 28.67 26.93
N VAL A 919 -28.94 27.55 26.86
CA VAL A 919 -28.12 27.06 27.99
C VAL A 919 -26.66 27.52 27.88
N MET A 920 -26.10 27.60 26.67
CA MET A 920 -24.70 28.04 26.49
C MET A 920 -24.52 29.57 26.41
N HIS A 921 -25.47 30.30 25.83
CA HIS A 921 -25.35 31.77 25.76
C HIS A 921 -25.36 32.42 27.15
N LYS A 922 -26.14 31.86 28.10
CA LYS A 922 -26.12 32.26 29.52
C LYS A 922 -24.78 32.01 30.23
N ARG A 923 -23.93 31.10 29.72
CA ARG A 923 -22.63 30.78 30.33
C ARG A 923 -21.50 31.68 29.82
N ASN A 924 -21.56 32.13 28.55
CA ASN A 924 -20.60 33.07 27.99
C ASN A 924 -20.82 34.51 28.48
N ASP A 925 -22.08 34.95 28.65
CA ASP A 925 -22.37 36.27 29.23
C ASP A 925 -22.03 36.37 30.72
N ALA A 926 -22.13 35.25 31.46
CA ALA A 926 -21.76 35.20 32.87
C ALA A 926 -20.25 35.33 33.10
N ARG A 927 -19.39 34.93 32.15
CA ARG A 927 -17.93 35.06 32.25
C ARG A 927 -17.39 36.39 31.72
N ARG A 928 -18.05 37.02 30.74
CA ARG A 928 -17.69 38.38 30.28
C ARG A 928 -18.03 39.48 31.28
N ARG A 929 -18.93 39.23 32.24
CA ARG A 929 -19.21 40.16 33.35
C ARG A 929 -18.25 40.03 34.54
N THR A 930 -17.31 39.09 34.49
CA THR A 930 -16.29 38.88 35.54
C THR A 930 -14.86 38.95 35.00
N SER A 931 -14.64 39.67 33.90
CA SER A 931 -13.31 40.03 33.39
C SER A 931 -13.20 41.54 33.21
#